data_AF-A0A0L0RZY9-F1
#
_entry.id   AF-A0A0L0RZY9-F1
#
_cell.length_a   1.000
_cell.length_b   1.000
_cell.length_c   1.000
_cell.angle_alpha   90.00
_cell.angle_beta   90.00
_cell.angle_gamma   90.00
#
_symmetry.space_group_name_H-M   'P 1'
#
loop_
_entity.id
_entity.type
_entity.pdbx_description
1 polymer ?
#
loop_
_entity_poly.entity_id
_entity_poly.type
_entity_poly.pdbx_seq_one_letter_code
_entity_poly.pdbx_strand_id
1 'polypeptide(L)'
;MHGQAILIQQVLGIDVTIIEYPGSDGALARLASGRSDVSLEMWPNNKAREIRELVLKQQLIAMTGALGYVGRISWYFPAYIADLNPNIIFSSWGSMLDPNLLRLLPRAGTTLPQRTSDGSYLCSSWYCQNGEYVPPQCQGAAYSSCREFWHVMPEYSTGMSEQRILDFGLPLVVVYLGPAFIPTVSACIERQLSNSTCLLFHWVPETLPSRYLLQPVHFPPATPDCLAEFNLTVAPSIRTSWRCDWETDVIQKFASVSVTQRVPPVHTLLHNLVIRDTDIADMLSALPIAEGTAMAACAWTRQNEHVWRSWIPPPPSDYVKNLVPVRSRTTPFAIALALLALLIVINLLSIAGLARFRSDPLIRIQSPALVAAVNLGALMGGLGSSLDLPFATDLTPALCAVKTAMLILGLGSVLVALLAKTWRVFYIFSNLRLSLVVAGQLFRLNVSNAHLAGLGGLTLAVYALLVAFWIVIAVPQPVQVIASSTTFTYRCGSRMDLGPPELAAMAIVTLIVLYHWTLAGFGLFLAHRIRSLAVLNNESTATMVAMSGVTLPTVFIAMLQFTPGDPFLIVFAYSVLTLLSLLIGSAAISMRPLGLIVARGSQFLLAPILHLSGASTHPTRIASIVDSSTRRIPNSNVGALTRLVNQSLDDLGLESTRNDPSNSAADGSVPVADVSDEAMAAALQAVAIAWRGIGKLIRQSVACRMPVLVGTHMGRRDARAWWWTPWQAVSLVLITPLQTLLVLDCDPWATRPHHHVFRDTVSIDARAVAPESGTPLTQAQFLLVTHALSPAPHATVIQCRDATEARRWIHAISTTFVTSKSRASPDAGSPAMPPAVTRWRSSVSPTDPARGLLGGSQAAGTARNASDVDAGKGRNAESGL
;
A
#
# COMPACT_ATOMS: atom_id res chain seq x y z
N MET A 1 19.72 45.64 5.66
CA MET A 1 18.71 44.82 4.95
C MET A 1 19.27 44.10 3.71
N HIS A 2 19.81 44.81 2.71
CA HIS A 2 20.31 44.18 1.46
C HIS A 2 21.28 42.99 1.68
N GLY A 3 22.28 43.13 2.57
CA GLY A 3 23.25 42.05 2.83
C GLY A 3 22.61 40.79 3.41
N GLN A 4 21.56 40.94 4.23
CA GLN A 4 20.83 39.81 4.80
C GLN A 4 19.94 39.12 3.77
N ALA A 5 19.33 39.87 2.84
CA ALA A 5 18.60 39.30 1.71
C ALA A 5 19.52 38.46 0.80
N ILE A 6 20.75 38.94 0.54
CA ILE A 6 21.78 38.20 -0.20
C ILE A 6 22.10 36.86 0.48
N LEU A 7 22.25 36.81 1.82
CA LEU A 7 22.50 35.56 2.53
C LEU A 7 21.33 34.58 2.43
N ILE A 8 20.10 35.05 2.63
CA ILE A 8 18.91 34.19 2.56
C ILE A 8 18.72 33.63 1.14
N GLN A 9 18.89 34.45 0.10
CA GLN A 9 18.70 34.00 -1.28
C GLN A 9 19.88 33.17 -1.82
N GLN A 10 21.12 33.62 -1.63
CA GLN A 10 22.29 32.99 -2.27
C GLN A 10 22.94 31.88 -1.43
N VAL A 11 22.73 31.86 -0.09
CA VAL A 11 23.32 30.84 0.80
C VAL A 11 22.27 29.85 1.31
N LEU A 12 21.05 30.30 1.65
CA LEU A 12 19.97 29.38 2.05
C LEU A 12 19.09 28.90 0.87
N GLY A 13 19.19 29.53 -0.30
CA GLY A 13 18.41 29.15 -1.48
C GLY A 13 16.92 29.52 -1.39
N ILE A 14 16.59 30.58 -0.66
CA ILE A 14 15.21 30.98 -0.35
C ILE A 14 14.94 32.36 -0.96
N ASP A 15 13.95 32.47 -1.83
CA ASP A 15 13.64 33.75 -2.49
C ASP A 15 13.20 34.84 -1.49
N VAL A 16 13.68 36.06 -1.74
CA VAL A 16 13.42 37.24 -0.91
C VAL A 16 12.98 38.41 -1.80
N THR A 17 11.90 39.06 -1.39
CA THR A 17 11.48 40.36 -1.95
C THR A 17 11.74 41.44 -0.92
N ILE A 18 12.48 42.48 -1.30
CA ILE A 18 12.62 43.71 -0.49
C ILE A 18 11.46 44.63 -0.86
N ILE A 19 10.78 45.18 0.15
CA ILE A 19 9.67 46.12 -0.02
C ILE A 19 9.99 47.39 0.75
N GLU A 20 10.04 48.52 0.04
CA GLU A 20 10.28 49.83 0.64
C GLU A 20 8.97 50.45 1.13
N TYR A 21 9.05 51.17 2.25
CA TYR A 21 7.93 51.92 2.83
C TYR A 21 8.42 53.30 3.28
N PRO A 22 7.64 54.38 3.09
CA PRO A 22 7.95 55.67 3.68
C PRO A 22 7.75 55.62 5.20
N GLY A 23 8.71 56.15 5.95
CA GLY A 23 8.67 56.26 7.41
C GLY A 23 8.84 54.93 8.17
N SER A 24 9.12 55.04 9.47
CA SER A 24 9.23 53.89 10.39
C SER A 24 7.87 53.42 10.95
N ASP A 25 6.81 54.20 10.73
CA ASP A 25 5.51 53.97 11.35
C ASP A 25 4.71 52.83 10.72
N GLY A 26 3.91 52.18 11.56
CA GLY A 26 3.18 50.97 11.21
C GLY A 26 4.05 49.74 10.88
N ALA A 27 5.37 49.79 11.08
CA ALA A 27 6.28 48.68 10.73
C ALA A 27 5.93 47.38 11.48
N LEU A 28 5.58 47.46 12.77
CA LEU A 28 5.10 46.31 13.54
C LEU A 28 3.73 45.82 13.03
N ALA A 29 2.81 46.72 12.71
CA ALA A 29 1.51 46.36 12.11
C ALA A 29 1.66 45.67 10.74
N ARG A 30 2.70 46.00 9.94
CA ARG A 30 3.03 45.30 8.69
C ARG A 30 3.51 43.87 8.92
N LEU A 31 4.30 43.63 9.97
CA LEU A 31 4.69 42.27 10.40
C LEU A 31 3.49 41.46 10.91
N ALA A 32 2.67 42.05 11.78
CA ALA A 32 1.50 41.38 12.35
C ALA A 32 0.42 41.02 11.31
N SER A 33 0.31 41.81 10.23
CA SER A 33 -0.60 41.55 9.11
C SER A 33 -0.02 40.67 8.00
N GLY A 34 1.23 40.20 8.13
CA GLY A 34 1.91 39.41 7.10
C GLY A 34 2.21 40.16 5.80
N ARG A 35 2.09 41.50 5.79
CA ARG A 35 2.52 42.35 4.66
C ARG A 35 4.04 42.49 4.56
N SER A 36 4.74 42.21 5.65
CA SER A 36 6.18 42.11 5.70
C SER A 36 6.52 40.90 6.57
N ASP A 37 7.54 40.14 6.18
CA ASP A 37 7.90 38.90 6.87
C ASP A 37 8.95 39.13 7.98
N VAL A 38 9.87 40.08 7.78
CA VAL A 38 10.97 40.41 8.71
C VAL A 38 11.22 41.91 8.70
N SER A 39 11.53 42.50 9.87
CA SER A 39 12.19 43.80 9.98
C SER A 39 13.44 43.65 10.85
N LEU A 40 14.59 43.97 10.28
CA LEU A 40 15.90 43.70 10.90
C LEU A 40 16.38 44.80 11.83
N GLU A 41 15.87 46.01 11.64
CA GLU A 41 16.36 47.25 12.25
C GLU A 41 15.18 48.02 12.84
N MET A 42 14.70 47.55 13.99
CA MET A 42 13.62 48.20 14.72
C MET A 42 14.18 48.96 15.92
N TRP A 43 13.93 50.27 15.94
CA TRP A 43 14.14 51.13 17.08
C TRP A 43 12.94 50.96 18.04
N PRO A 44 13.13 50.46 19.28
CA PRO A 44 12.02 50.15 20.20
C PRO A 44 11.43 51.38 20.91
N ASN A 45 12.18 52.48 21.03
CA ASN A 45 11.70 53.81 21.44
C ASN A 45 10.42 54.21 20.68
N ASN A 46 9.50 54.90 21.37
CA ASN A 46 8.09 55.14 21.03
C ASN A 46 7.19 53.92 20.74
N LYS A 47 7.74 52.72 20.49
CA LYS A 47 6.97 51.52 20.07
C LYS A 47 6.70 50.51 21.18
N ALA A 48 7.14 50.77 22.41
CA ALA A 48 6.94 49.89 23.59
C ALA A 48 5.48 49.42 23.82
N ARG A 49 4.48 50.26 23.50
CA ARG A 49 3.05 49.88 23.55
C ARG A 49 2.70 48.84 22.47
N GLU A 50 3.10 49.06 21.23
CA GLU A 50 2.83 48.14 20.12
C GLU A 50 3.56 46.80 20.32
N ILE A 51 4.81 46.84 20.81
CA ILE A 51 5.56 45.63 21.18
C ILE A 51 4.79 44.83 22.24
N ARG A 52 4.28 45.48 23.30
CA ARG A 52 3.50 44.82 24.36
C ARG A 52 2.21 44.18 23.83
N GLU A 53 1.48 44.84 22.94
CA GLU A 53 0.26 44.26 22.37
C GLU A 53 0.56 43.15 21.35
N LEU A 54 1.43 43.39 20.36
CA LEU A 54 1.62 42.52 19.20
C LEU A 54 2.56 41.32 19.46
N VAL A 55 3.54 41.47 20.36
CA VAL A 55 4.49 40.41 20.73
C VAL A 55 4.01 39.64 21.97
N LEU A 56 3.71 40.34 23.06
CA LEU A 56 3.47 39.67 24.35
C LEU A 56 2.03 39.17 24.53
N LYS A 57 1.03 39.93 24.07
CA LYS A 57 -0.40 39.57 24.22
C LYS A 57 -0.96 38.81 23.02
N GLN A 58 -0.80 39.33 21.82
CA GLN A 58 -1.40 38.77 20.59
C GLN A 58 -0.51 37.73 19.90
N GLN A 59 0.79 37.72 20.19
CA GLN A 59 1.76 36.75 19.65
C GLN A 59 1.77 36.64 18.11
N LEU A 60 1.57 37.78 17.42
CA LEU A 60 1.60 37.86 15.95
C LEU A 60 3.02 38.09 15.41
N ILE A 61 3.88 38.68 16.23
CA ILE A 61 5.27 39.02 15.91
C ILE A 61 6.20 38.36 16.94
N ALA A 62 7.27 37.73 16.47
CA ALA A 62 8.37 37.26 17.30
C ALA A 62 9.54 38.27 17.29
N MET A 63 10.15 38.49 18.46
CA MET A 63 11.42 39.22 18.58
C MET A 63 12.57 38.23 18.41
N THR A 64 13.41 38.41 17.40
CA THR A 64 14.55 37.51 17.09
C THR A 64 15.87 37.99 17.71
N GLY A 65 15.78 38.89 18.71
CA GLY A 65 16.89 39.42 19.51
C GLY A 65 17.49 40.71 18.97
N ALA A 66 18.50 41.23 19.67
CA ALA A 66 19.21 42.45 19.27
C ALA A 66 20.00 42.27 17.96
N LEU A 67 20.07 43.32 17.14
CA LEU A 67 20.81 43.34 15.88
C LEU A 67 22.33 43.37 16.09
N GLY A 68 22.80 43.88 17.23
CA GLY A 68 24.20 43.80 17.68
C GLY A 68 24.86 45.12 18.04
N TYR A 69 24.37 46.23 17.48
CA TYR A 69 24.81 47.60 17.78
C TYR A 69 23.73 48.39 18.52
N VAL A 70 24.11 49.55 19.09
CA VAL A 70 23.18 50.47 19.75
C VAL A 70 22.86 51.70 18.89
N GLY A 71 21.61 52.13 18.96
CA GLY A 71 21.13 53.38 18.41
C GLY A 71 21.10 54.50 19.45
N ARG A 72 21.41 55.73 19.07
CA ARG A 72 21.14 56.92 19.90
C ARG A 72 20.69 58.08 19.04
N ILE A 73 19.57 58.69 19.40
CA ILE A 73 19.10 59.98 18.86
C ILE A 73 19.71 61.10 19.70
N SER A 74 20.12 62.21 19.08
CA SER A 74 20.56 63.41 19.81
C SER A 74 20.44 64.67 18.94
N TRP A 75 20.74 65.82 19.55
CA TRP A 75 21.09 67.02 18.78
C TRP A 75 22.61 67.11 18.70
N TYR A 76 23.14 67.62 17.60
CA TYR A 76 24.58 67.59 17.32
C TYR A 76 25.10 68.96 16.85
N PHE A 77 26.35 69.24 17.20
CA PHE A 77 27.21 70.21 16.53
C PHE A 77 28.30 69.47 15.72
N PRO A 78 28.80 70.04 14.61
CA PRO A 78 30.06 69.62 14.00
C PRO A 78 31.20 69.74 15.01
N ALA A 79 31.98 68.68 15.27
CA ALA A 79 32.93 68.69 16.39
C ALA A 79 33.98 69.81 16.32
N TYR A 80 34.42 70.18 15.10
CA TYR A 80 35.45 71.21 14.87
C TYR A 80 35.12 72.57 15.54
N ILE A 81 33.84 72.91 15.74
CA ILE A 81 33.49 74.23 16.27
C ILE A 81 33.89 74.37 17.75
N ALA A 82 33.97 73.25 18.48
CA ALA A 82 34.48 73.21 19.85
C ALA A 82 35.99 73.46 19.88
N ASP A 83 36.75 72.85 18.96
CA ASP A 83 38.20 73.07 18.83
C ASP A 83 38.52 74.53 18.47
N LEU A 84 37.69 75.15 17.61
CA LEU A 84 37.83 76.56 17.22
C LEU A 84 37.30 77.56 18.27
N ASN A 85 36.45 77.12 19.21
CA ASN A 85 35.86 77.96 20.26
C ASN A 85 35.92 77.26 21.64
N PRO A 86 37.11 76.96 22.20
CA PRO A 86 37.27 76.12 23.39
C PRO A 86 36.68 76.71 24.69
N ASN A 87 36.27 77.99 24.66
CA ASN A 87 35.57 78.64 25.77
C ASN A 87 34.05 78.39 25.77
N ILE A 88 33.51 77.69 24.76
CA ILE A 88 32.07 77.44 24.60
C ILE A 88 31.78 75.94 24.71
N ILE A 89 30.84 75.55 25.57
CA ILE A 89 30.53 74.14 25.86
C ILE A 89 29.42 73.63 24.92
N PHE A 90 29.77 73.27 23.69
CA PHE A 90 28.82 72.75 22.69
C PHE A 90 28.15 71.43 23.09
N SER A 91 28.69 70.70 24.07
CA SER A 91 28.15 69.43 24.56
C SER A 91 27.02 69.57 25.59
N SER A 92 26.65 70.79 26.00
CA SER A 92 25.64 71.04 27.03
C SER A 92 24.43 71.78 26.48
N TRP A 93 23.21 71.32 26.80
CA TRP A 93 21.98 72.00 26.38
C TRP A 93 21.91 73.46 26.87
N GLY A 94 22.40 73.73 28.08
CA GLY A 94 22.32 75.05 28.71
C GLY A 94 23.10 76.13 27.96
N SER A 95 24.12 75.74 27.19
CA SER A 95 24.91 76.67 26.36
C SER A 95 24.12 77.22 25.17
N MET A 96 22.98 76.63 24.80
CA MET A 96 22.04 77.23 23.83
C MET A 96 21.26 78.43 24.38
N LEU A 97 21.47 78.81 25.66
CA LEU A 97 21.04 80.08 26.22
C LEU A 97 22.13 81.17 26.16
N ASP A 98 23.39 80.83 25.82
CA ASP A 98 24.50 81.78 25.73
C ASP A 98 24.44 82.58 24.41
N PRO A 99 24.34 83.94 24.45
CA PRO A 99 24.44 84.77 23.26
C PRO A 99 25.70 84.55 22.41
N ASN A 100 26.81 84.05 22.98
CA ASN A 100 28.04 83.76 22.24
C ASN A 100 27.89 82.54 21.34
N LEU A 101 27.41 81.40 21.87
CA LEU A 101 27.08 80.22 21.06
C LEU A 101 26.00 80.57 20.03
N LEU A 102 24.94 81.25 20.46
CA LEU A 102 23.84 81.64 19.56
C LEU A 102 24.31 82.55 18.42
N ARG A 103 25.40 83.32 18.55
CA ARG A 103 25.95 84.13 17.43
C ARG A 103 26.57 83.28 16.31
N LEU A 104 26.95 82.03 16.57
CA LEU A 104 27.53 81.12 15.58
C LEU A 104 26.46 80.44 14.71
N LEU A 105 25.23 80.32 15.19
CA LEU A 105 24.14 79.64 14.49
C LEU A 105 23.44 80.53 13.42
N PRO A 106 22.75 79.94 12.42
CA PRO A 106 21.96 80.69 11.45
C PRO A 106 20.78 81.41 12.14
N ARG A 107 20.42 82.61 11.68
CA ARG A 107 19.25 83.35 12.20
C ARG A 107 17.96 82.73 11.66
N ALA A 108 16.88 82.76 12.43
CA ALA A 108 15.58 82.30 11.97
C ALA A 108 15.20 82.95 10.63
N GLY A 109 14.71 82.14 9.68
CA GLY A 109 14.32 82.57 8.33
C GLY A 109 15.45 82.74 7.32
N THR A 110 16.65 82.18 7.57
CA THR A 110 17.75 82.14 6.58
C THR A 110 17.77 80.86 5.74
N THR A 111 17.29 79.74 6.28
CA THR A 111 17.13 78.46 5.56
C THR A 111 15.65 78.22 5.26
N LEU A 112 15.34 77.79 4.03
CA LEU A 112 13.96 77.57 3.59
C LEU A 112 13.42 76.21 4.06
N PRO A 113 12.29 76.16 4.81
CA PRO A 113 11.59 74.92 5.12
C PRO A 113 11.19 74.17 3.86
N GLN A 114 11.43 72.86 3.82
CA GLN A 114 11.16 72.05 2.63
C GLN A 114 9.69 71.64 2.50
N ARG A 115 9.36 71.14 1.31
CA ARG A 115 8.01 70.76 0.88
C ARG A 115 7.94 69.31 0.42
N THR A 116 6.76 68.72 0.52
CA THR A 116 6.38 67.45 -0.11
C THR A 116 6.17 67.62 -1.62
N SER A 117 6.03 66.50 -2.34
CA SER A 117 5.82 66.49 -3.80
C SER A 117 4.48 67.08 -4.27
N ASP A 118 3.49 67.21 -3.37
CA ASP A 118 2.24 67.93 -3.62
C ASP A 118 2.33 69.45 -3.40
N GLY A 119 3.50 69.94 -2.96
CA GLY A 119 3.76 71.35 -2.68
C GLY A 119 3.36 71.82 -1.29
N SER A 120 2.77 70.98 -0.43
CA SER A 120 2.56 71.31 0.99
C SER A 120 3.88 71.29 1.78
N TYR A 121 3.90 71.85 3.00
CA TYR A 121 5.12 71.89 3.82
C TYR A 121 5.36 70.55 4.52
N LEU A 122 6.63 70.16 4.70
CA LEU A 122 6.99 68.94 5.46
C LEU A 122 6.41 68.93 6.87
N CYS A 123 6.33 70.10 7.53
CA CYS A 123 5.53 70.24 8.75
C CYS A 123 4.18 70.92 8.45
N SER A 124 3.12 70.13 8.56
CA SER A 124 1.71 70.54 8.48
C SER A 124 0.97 70.43 9.82
N SER A 125 1.69 70.07 10.90
CA SER A 125 1.14 70.00 12.26
C SER A 125 0.62 71.35 12.77
N TRP A 126 -0.36 71.31 13.67
CA TRP A 126 -1.06 72.49 14.22
C TRP A 126 -0.14 73.55 14.87
N TYR A 127 1.06 73.16 15.30
CA TYR A 127 2.07 74.03 15.90
C TYR A 127 3.04 74.67 14.91
N CYS A 128 3.05 74.24 13.65
CA CYS A 128 3.96 74.74 12.62
C CYS A 128 3.38 75.95 11.88
N GLN A 129 4.24 76.94 11.62
CA GLN A 129 3.94 78.19 10.93
C GLN A 129 4.85 78.24 9.70
N ASN A 130 4.29 78.38 8.50
CA ASN A 130 5.06 78.39 7.24
C ASN A 130 6.04 77.19 7.06
N GLY A 131 5.74 76.04 7.66
CA GLY A 131 6.57 74.83 7.57
C GLY A 131 7.69 74.70 8.60
N GLU A 132 7.82 75.64 9.55
CA GLU A 132 8.76 75.61 10.68
C GLU A 132 8.02 75.64 12.03
N TYR A 133 8.66 75.21 13.12
CA TYR A 133 8.14 75.46 14.48
C TYR A 133 8.75 76.75 15.05
N VAL A 134 7.88 77.68 15.44
CA VAL A 134 8.26 78.95 16.09
C VAL A 134 7.70 78.97 17.52
N PRO A 135 8.52 78.71 18.55
CA PRO A 135 8.06 78.68 19.94
C PRO A 135 7.67 80.10 20.42
N PRO A 136 6.86 80.22 21.50
CA PRO A 136 6.35 81.51 21.97
C PRO A 136 7.42 82.60 22.17
N GLN A 137 8.59 82.23 22.70
CA GLN A 137 9.73 83.14 22.90
C GLN A 137 10.35 83.70 21.60
N CYS A 138 10.03 83.13 20.44
CA CYS A 138 10.52 83.54 19.12
C CYS A 138 9.44 84.19 18.24
N GLN A 139 8.26 84.53 18.78
CA GLN A 139 7.16 85.10 17.98
C GLN A 139 7.25 86.62 17.83
N GLY A 140 6.67 87.14 16.74
CA GLY A 140 6.68 88.57 16.41
C GLY A 140 8.10 89.12 16.24
N ALA A 141 8.40 90.26 16.87
CA ALA A 141 9.70 90.92 16.76
C ALA A 141 10.89 90.06 17.24
N ALA A 142 10.65 89.10 18.15
CA ALA A 142 11.67 88.21 18.69
C ALA A 142 12.21 87.19 17.66
N TYR A 143 11.47 86.91 16.59
CA TYR A 143 11.83 85.93 15.55
C TYR A 143 13.26 86.12 15.03
N SER A 144 13.57 87.34 14.60
CA SER A 144 14.90 87.71 14.07
C SER A 144 16.07 87.58 15.07
N SER A 145 15.77 87.44 16.36
CA SER A 145 16.76 87.26 17.43
C SER A 145 17.01 85.78 17.78
N CYS A 146 16.13 84.86 17.37
CA CYS A 146 16.27 83.42 17.54
C CYS A 146 17.17 82.78 16.46
N ARG A 147 17.46 81.49 16.61
CA ARG A 147 18.36 80.70 15.74
C ARG A 147 17.72 79.44 15.19
N GLU A 148 18.26 78.95 14.09
CA GLU A 148 17.75 77.74 13.45
C GLU A 148 18.30 76.47 14.10
N PHE A 149 17.38 75.53 14.34
CA PHE A 149 17.66 74.14 14.60
C PHE A 149 17.22 73.34 13.39
N TRP A 150 18.14 72.63 12.73
CA TRP A 150 17.85 71.89 11.51
C TRP A 150 17.40 70.46 11.83
N HIS A 151 16.23 70.08 11.33
CA HIS A 151 15.65 68.76 11.55
C HIS A 151 15.46 68.03 10.22
N VAL A 152 15.57 66.69 10.22
CA VAL A 152 15.41 65.90 8.99
C VAL A 152 13.96 66.01 8.47
N MET A 153 12.99 65.44 9.19
CA MET A 153 11.55 65.57 8.91
C MET A 153 10.75 65.33 10.20
N PRO A 154 9.55 65.91 10.38
CA PRO A 154 8.87 65.93 11.68
C PRO A 154 8.66 64.53 12.28
N GLU A 155 8.30 63.56 11.44
CA GLU A 155 7.96 62.18 11.81
C GLU A 155 9.00 61.49 12.72
N TYR A 156 10.29 61.79 12.58
CA TYR A 156 11.34 61.15 13.37
C TYR A 156 11.38 61.58 14.86
N SER A 157 10.84 62.74 15.24
CA SER A 157 10.71 63.12 16.65
C SER A 157 9.47 63.97 16.95
N THR A 158 8.35 63.69 16.28
CA THR A 158 7.11 64.49 16.28
C THR A 158 6.76 65.09 17.64
N GLY A 159 6.85 66.42 17.76
CA GLY A 159 6.51 67.16 18.98
C GLY A 159 7.55 67.09 20.11
N MET A 160 8.52 66.17 20.07
CA MET A 160 9.53 65.99 21.12
C MET A 160 10.59 67.10 21.10
N SER A 161 11.14 67.40 19.92
CA SER A 161 12.14 68.47 19.78
C SER A 161 11.52 69.84 20.05
N GLU A 162 10.27 70.03 19.62
CA GLU A 162 9.50 71.26 19.79
C GLU A 162 9.09 71.47 21.26
N GLN A 163 8.63 70.40 21.93
CA GLN A 163 8.36 70.42 23.37
C GLN A 163 9.63 70.72 24.17
N ARG A 164 10.78 70.14 23.79
CA ARG A 164 12.05 70.40 24.47
C ARG A 164 12.52 71.86 24.33
N ILE A 165 12.34 72.47 23.15
CA ILE A 165 12.59 73.89 22.93
C ILE A 165 11.69 74.77 23.81
N LEU A 166 10.41 74.40 23.95
CA LEU A 166 9.47 75.07 24.86
C LEU A 166 9.88 74.92 26.33
N ASP A 167 10.17 73.70 26.77
CA ASP A 167 10.42 73.36 28.18
C ASP A 167 11.69 73.99 28.75
N PHE A 168 12.75 74.07 27.96
CA PHE A 168 14.01 74.70 28.33
C PHE A 168 14.09 76.18 27.91
N GLY A 169 13.03 76.73 27.32
CA GLY A 169 12.94 78.14 26.91
C GLY A 169 13.95 78.56 25.84
N LEU A 170 14.39 77.61 24.99
CA LEU A 170 15.49 77.83 24.06
C LEU A 170 15.08 78.81 22.94
N PRO A 171 15.92 79.77 22.53
CA PRO A 171 15.63 80.73 21.47
C PRO A 171 15.89 80.12 20.07
N LEU A 172 15.23 78.99 19.80
CA LEU A 172 15.42 78.17 18.60
C LEU A 172 14.12 78.00 17.81
N VAL A 173 14.20 78.01 16.48
CA VAL A 173 13.11 77.62 15.56
C VAL A 173 13.48 76.31 14.86
N VAL A 174 12.52 75.40 14.63
CA VAL A 174 12.79 74.12 13.97
C VAL A 174 12.51 74.23 12.48
N VAL A 175 13.55 74.07 11.66
CA VAL A 175 13.47 74.08 10.20
C VAL A 175 13.63 72.65 9.67
N TYR A 176 12.59 72.11 9.04
CA TYR A 176 12.61 70.74 8.51
C TYR A 176 13.12 70.72 7.06
N LEU A 177 14.18 69.97 6.80
CA LEU A 177 14.96 70.04 5.54
C LEU A 177 14.80 68.84 4.60
N GLY A 178 14.19 67.74 5.03
CA GLY A 178 13.89 66.56 4.21
C GLY A 178 15.07 66.09 3.35
N PRO A 179 14.88 65.90 2.02
CA PRO A 179 15.96 65.54 1.09
C PRO A 179 17.13 66.55 1.04
N ALA A 180 16.89 67.82 1.41
CA ALA A 180 17.94 68.85 1.46
C ALA A 180 18.74 68.84 2.77
N PHE A 181 18.37 68.03 3.78
CA PHE A 181 19.05 67.98 5.07
C PHE A 181 20.55 67.65 4.92
N ILE A 182 20.86 66.48 4.35
CA ILE A 182 22.26 66.00 4.21
C ILE A 182 23.14 67.00 3.44
N PRO A 183 22.80 67.49 2.23
CA PRO A 183 23.67 68.45 1.53
C PRO A 183 23.80 69.79 2.26
N THR A 184 22.76 70.27 2.95
CA THR A 184 22.82 71.52 3.73
C THR A 184 23.72 71.38 4.96
N VAL A 185 23.63 70.24 5.65
CA VAL A 185 24.46 69.90 6.81
C VAL A 185 25.92 69.64 6.41
N SER A 186 26.18 68.84 5.36
CA SER A 186 27.54 68.65 4.82
C SER A 186 28.17 69.99 4.44
N ALA A 187 27.45 70.87 3.73
CA ALA A 187 27.94 72.20 3.38
C ALA A 187 28.15 73.15 4.58
N CYS A 188 27.51 72.90 5.72
CA CYS A 188 27.84 73.57 6.99
C CYS A 188 29.13 73.00 7.61
N ILE A 189 29.28 71.68 7.61
CA ILE A 189 30.43 70.99 8.21
C ILE A 189 31.72 71.32 7.45
N GLU A 190 31.70 71.22 6.12
CA GLU A 190 32.86 71.35 5.24
C GLU A 190 33.43 72.77 5.15
N ARG A 191 32.67 73.80 5.55
CA ARG A 191 33.13 75.19 5.59
C ARG A 191 34.14 75.47 6.71
N GLN A 192 34.12 74.68 7.80
CA GLN A 192 35.03 74.78 8.95
C GLN A 192 35.31 76.21 9.46
N LEU A 193 34.26 77.03 9.58
CA LEU A 193 34.39 78.44 9.99
C LEU A 193 34.38 78.57 11.52
N SER A 194 35.34 79.32 12.09
CA SER A 194 35.37 79.58 13.54
C SER A 194 34.19 80.42 14.04
N ASN A 195 33.58 81.22 13.16
CA ASN A 195 32.51 82.17 13.48
C ASN A 195 31.11 81.72 13.02
N SER A 196 30.94 80.52 12.46
CA SER A 196 29.64 80.02 12.02
C SER A 196 29.56 78.49 12.03
N THR A 197 28.44 77.95 12.52
CA THR A 197 28.17 76.51 12.58
C THR A 197 26.66 76.24 12.46
N CYS A 198 26.25 74.98 12.57
CA CYS A 198 24.85 74.56 12.60
C CYS A 198 24.59 73.62 13.79
N LEU A 199 23.33 73.61 14.26
CA LEU A 199 22.80 72.69 15.26
C LEU A 199 21.74 71.82 14.56
N LEU A 200 21.84 70.50 14.70
CA LEU A 200 21.03 69.56 13.90
C LEU A 200 20.52 68.36 14.69
N PHE A 201 19.31 67.88 14.36
CA PHE A 201 18.75 66.62 14.83
C PHE A 201 19.36 65.45 14.05
N HIS A 202 19.87 64.42 14.72
CA HIS A 202 20.21 63.17 14.03
C HIS A 202 20.27 61.96 14.97
N TRP A 203 20.77 60.84 14.45
CA TRP A 203 20.98 59.59 15.15
C TRP A 203 22.32 58.96 14.76
N VAL A 204 22.83 58.10 15.63
CA VAL A 204 23.93 57.16 15.35
C VAL A 204 23.44 55.72 15.51
N PRO A 205 23.93 54.74 14.73
CA PRO A 205 24.80 54.91 13.55
C PRO A 205 24.02 55.44 12.34
N GLU A 206 24.66 56.25 11.49
CA GLU A 206 24.11 56.77 10.23
C GLU A 206 25.24 57.30 9.33
N THR A 207 25.02 57.37 8.03
CA THR A 207 25.95 57.84 6.99
C THR A 207 26.62 59.19 7.30
N LEU A 208 25.93 60.15 7.91
CA LEU A 208 26.52 61.45 8.25
C LEU A 208 27.55 61.35 9.41
N PRO A 209 27.19 60.88 10.63
CA PRO A 209 28.18 60.70 11.71
C PRO A 209 29.24 59.62 11.43
N SER A 210 29.00 58.70 10.49
CA SER A 210 30.04 57.79 9.99
C SER A 210 31.05 58.46 9.04
N ARG A 211 30.78 59.67 8.55
CA ARG A 211 31.70 60.44 7.67
C ARG A 211 32.30 61.68 8.33
N TYR A 212 31.58 62.33 9.23
CA TYR A 212 32.02 63.55 9.93
C TYR A 212 31.93 63.38 11.45
N LEU A 213 32.94 63.84 12.17
CA LEU A 213 32.93 63.82 13.64
C LEU A 213 31.90 64.85 14.16
N LEU A 214 30.90 64.38 14.90
CA LEU A 214 29.85 65.20 15.49
C LEU A 214 29.90 65.14 17.03
N GLN A 215 29.77 66.28 17.67
CA GLN A 215 29.64 66.41 19.12
C GLN A 215 28.15 66.35 19.51
N PRO A 216 27.68 65.32 20.25
CA PRO A 216 26.32 65.29 20.78
C PRO A 216 26.10 66.36 21.87
N VAL A 217 24.88 66.86 21.95
CA VAL A 217 24.38 67.75 22.99
C VAL A 217 23.71 66.91 24.09
N HIS A 218 24.18 67.05 25.32
CA HIS A 218 23.62 66.34 26.46
C HIS A 218 22.52 67.15 27.15
N PHE A 219 21.38 66.50 27.32
CA PHE A 219 20.26 66.91 28.18
C PHE A 219 20.31 66.13 29.51
N PRO A 220 19.46 66.42 30.51
CA PRO A 220 19.33 65.57 31.68
C PRO A 220 19.04 64.12 31.28
N PRO A 221 19.56 63.09 31.98
CA PRO A 221 19.40 61.71 31.55
C PRO A 221 17.92 61.30 31.47
N ALA A 222 17.59 60.42 30.52
CA ALA A 222 16.26 59.82 30.43
C ALA A 222 15.93 59.07 31.74
N THR A 223 14.74 59.32 32.27
CA THR A 223 14.17 58.60 33.42
C THR A 223 12.75 58.13 33.08
N PRO A 224 12.26 57.02 33.66
CA PRO A 224 10.89 56.56 33.43
C PRO A 224 9.83 57.63 33.68
N ASP A 225 10.05 58.50 34.67
CA ASP A 225 9.16 59.60 35.01
C ASP A 225 9.12 60.67 33.90
N CYS A 226 10.29 61.13 33.42
CA CYS A 226 10.36 62.11 32.32
C CYS A 226 9.71 61.57 31.02
N LEU A 227 9.93 60.28 30.72
CA LEU A 227 9.34 59.63 29.55
C LEU A 227 7.82 59.44 29.68
N ALA A 228 7.29 59.37 30.90
CA ALA A 228 5.87 59.26 31.19
C ALA A 228 5.13 60.62 31.22
N GLU A 229 5.83 61.74 31.43
CA GLU A 229 5.25 63.09 31.32
C GLU A 229 4.90 63.49 29.87
N PHE A 230 5.47 62.80 28.86
CA PHE A 230 5.28 63.15 27.46
C PHE A 230 3.98 62.62 26.84
N ASN A 231 3.22 63.52 26.22
CA ASN A 231 1.98 63.24 25.53
C ASN A 231 1.92 63.95 24.18
N LEU A 232 2.28 63.20 23.13
CA LEU A 232 2.23 63.58 21.71
C LEU A 232 0.95 64.30 21.29
N THR A 233 -0.22 63.96 21.87
CA THR A 233 -1.51 64.55 21.46
C THR A 233 -1.69 66.01 21.90
N VAL A 234 -0.88 66.49 22.84
CA VAL A 234 -0.88 67.88 23.31
C VAL A 234 0.48 68.57 23.21
N ALA A 235 1.50 67.90 22.67
CA ALA A 235 2.81 68.48 22.41
C ALA A 235 2.80 69.33 21.13
N PRO A 236 3.52 70.47 21.08
CA PRO A 236 4.20 71.13 22.17
C PRO A 236 3.25 72.01 23.01
N SER A 237 3.13 71.78 24.32
CA SER A 237 2.41 72.70 25.23
C SER A 237 2.80 72.51 26.70
N ILE A 238 2.43 73.49 27.54
CA ILE A 238 2.61 73.46 29.01
C ILE A 238 1.81 72.37 29.75
N ARG A 239 1.11 71.47 29.04
CA ARG A 239 0.32 70.35 29.62
C ARG A 239 1.05 69.01 29.52
N THR A 240 2.30 69.02 29.06
CA THR A 240 3.19 67.88 28.92
C THR A 240 4.63 68.38 29.00
N SER A 241 5.61 67.48 29.07
CA SER A 241 7.03 67.79 29.29
C SER A 241 7.91 66.76 28.56
N TRP A 242 9.04 67.22 28.03
CA TRP A 242 10.19 66.40 27.64
C TRP A 242 11.48 67.08 28.13
N ARG A 243 11.80 66.88 29.40
CA ARG A 243 12.94 67.53 30.09
C ARG A 243 14.19 66.64 30.21
N CYS A 244 14.35 65.67 29.31
CA CYS A 244 15.46 64.73 29.29
C CYS A 244 16.02 64.49 27.87
N ASP A 245 17.17 63.80 27.79
CA ASP A 245 17.74 63.22 26.57
C ASP A 245 16.90 62.02 26.09
N TRP A 246 17.26 61.45 24.94
CA TRP A 246 16.73 60.15 24.53
C TRP A 246 17.46 58.99 25.23
N GLU A 247 16.76 57.86 25.39
CA GLU A 247 17.39 56.60 25.77
C GLU A 247 18.34 56.10 24.67
N THR A 248 19.27 55.21 25.04
CA THR A 248 20.10 54.50 24.07
C THR A 248 19.38 53.20 23.68
N ASP A 249 18.91 53.13 22.45
CA ASP A 249 18.12 52.04 21.90
C ASP A 249 19.00 50.82 21.59
N VAL A 250 18.75 49.67 22.21
CA VAL A 250 19.30 48.40 21.70
C VAL A 250 18.46 47.98 20.51
N ILE A 251 18.99 48.11 19.29
CA ILE A 251 18.26 47.86 18.04
C ILE A 251 17.82 46.39 17.98
N GLN A 252 16.54 46.16 17.68
CA GLN A 252 15.91 44.83 17.70
C GLN A 252 15.57 44.31 16.30
N LYS A 253 15.63 42.99 16.14
CA LYS A 253 15.11 42.25 14.99
C LYS A 253 13.73 41.68 15.33
N PHE A 254 12.79 41.78 14.40
CA PHE A 254 11.45 41.21 14.51
C PHE A 254 11.06 40.43 13.25
N ALA A 255 10.29 39.37 13.41
CA ALA A 255 9.73 38.57 12.31
C ALA A 255 8.26 38.24 12.58
N SER A 256 7.46 38.00 11.54
CA SER A 256 6.12 37.45 11.72
C SER A 256 6.22 36.02 12.26
N VAL A 257 5.32 35.61 13.17
CA VAL A 257 5.33 34.23 13.70
C VAL A 257 5.06 33.18 12.60
N SER A 258 4.46 33.59 11.48
CA SER A 258 4.33 32.75 10.30
C SER A 258 5.68 32.43 9.64
N VAL A 259 6.66 33.33 9.66
CA VAL A 259 8.01 33.06 9.11
C VAL A 259 8.80 32.12 9.99
N THR A 260 8.75 32.31 11.31
CA THR A 260 9.53 31.48 12.23
C THR A 260 9.12 30.01 12.19
N GLN A 261 7.86 29.74 11.83
CA GLN A 261 7.32 28.39 11.59
C GLN A 261 7.52 27.90 10.15
N ARG A 262 7.20 28.70 9.12
CA ARG A 262 7.30 28.29 7.71
C ARG A 262 8.74 28.10 7.23
N VAL A 263 9.69 28.86 7.77
CA VAL A 263 11.08 28.91 7.26
C VAL A 263 12.11 28.82 8.41
N PRO A 264 12.24 27.65 9.08
CA PRO A 264 13.16 27.50 10.21
C PRO A 264 14.62 27.89 9.95
N PRO A 265 15.24 27.63 8.77
CA PRO A 265 16.61 28.08 8.50
C PRO A 265 16.78 29.61 8.54
N VAL A 266 15.77 30.36 8.07
CA VAL A 266 15.77 31.83 8.19
C VAL A 266 15.59 32.23 9.64
N HIS A 267 14.72 31.57 10.41
CA HIS A 267 14.56 31.85 11.84
C HIS A 267 15.88 31.69 12.62
N THR A 268 16.65 30.63 12.37
CA THR A 268 17.98 30.42 12.97
C THR A 268 18.98 31.49 12.52
N LEU A 269 19.03 31.81 11.22
CA LEU A 269 19.87 32.90 10.70
C LEU A 269 19.55 34.24 11.37
N LEU A 270 18.27 34.56 11.56
CA LEU A 270 17.83 35.80 12.21
C LEU A 270 18.21 35.87 13.69
N HIS A 271 18.20 34.75 14.41
CA HIS A 271 18.72 34.72 15.79
C HIS A 271 20.23 34.93 15.84
N ASN A 272 20.98 34.24 14.98
CA ASN A 272 22.45 34.30 14.99
C ASN A 272 23.03 35.60 14.39
N LEU A 273 22.28 36.30 13.53
CA LEU A 273 22.66 37.57 12.91
C LEU A 273 23.02 38.65 13.96
N VAL A 274 24.30 39.03 14.03
CA VAL A 274 24.82 40.07 14.92
C VAL A 274 25.83 40.95 14.17
N ILE A 275 25.57 42.26 14.10
CA ILE A 275 26.41 43.28 13.46
C ILE A 275 27.00 44.18 14.55
N ARG A 276 28.33 44.36 14.60
CA ARG A 276 28.97 45.23 15.60
C ARG A 276 28.84 46.70 15.21
N ASP A 277 28.96 47.60 16.18
CA ASP A 277 28.94 49.05 15.98
C ASP A 277 30.02 49.53 14.98
N THR A 278 31.18 48.86 14.96
CA THR A 278 32.23 49.09 13.95
C THR A 278 31.79 48.65 12.56
N ASP A 279 31.22 47.44 12.43
CA ASP A 279 30.85 46.87 11.12
C ASP A 279 29.78 47.70 10.41
N ILE A 280 28.83 48.25 11.18
CA ILE A 280 27.80 49.15 10.64
C ILE A 280 28.36 50.54 10.31
N ALA A 281 29.26 51.11 11.12
CA ALA A 281 29.92 52.37 10.81
C ALA A 281 30.84 52.27 9.57
N ASP A 282 31.55 51.15 9.40
CA ASP A 282 32.37 50.85 8.22
C ASP A 282 31.48 50.68 6.98
N MET A 283 30.34 49.97 7.08
CA MET A 283 29.37 49.88 5.98
C MET A 283 28.79 51.25 5.59
N LEU A 284 28.43 52.09 6.57
CA LEU A 284 27.78 53.39 6.34
C LEU A 284 28.75 54.47 5.82
N SER A 285 30.00 54.47 6.29
CA SER A 285 31.05 55.35 5.77
C SER A 285 31.44 54.99 4.32
N ALA A 286 31.53 53.69 4.01
CA ALA A 286 31.90 53.17 2.70
C ALA A 286 30.82 53.30 1.62
N LEU A 287 29.56 53.64 1.96
CA LEU A 287 28.50 53.89 0.96
C LEU A 287 28.89 55.04 0.02
N PRO A 288 29.05 54.82 -1.29
CA PRO A 288 29.34 55.90 -2.23
C PRO A 288 28.09 56.77 -2.44
N ILE A 289 28.28 58.06 -2.74
CA ILE A 289 27.16 58.99 -3.03
C ILE A 289 26.42 58.60 -4.34
N ALA A 290 27.06 57.82 -5.22
CA ALA A 290 26.55 57.47 -6.55
C ALA A 290 26.24 55.96 -6.75
N GLU A 291 26.58 55.07 -5.82
CA GLU A 291 26.32 53.63 -5.94
C GLU A 291 25.22 53.18 -4.96
N GLY A 292 24.35 52.28 -5.41
CA GLY A 292 23.21 51.81 -4.62
C GLY A 292 23.62 50.97 -3.41
N THR A 293 22.85 51.06 -2.32
CA THR A 293 23.11 50.33 -1.05
C THR A 293 23.23 48.80 -1.22
N ALA A 294 22.61 48.23 -2.27
CA ALA A 294 22.75 46.83 -2.64
C ALA A 294 24.19 46.43 -3.06
N MET A 295 24.93 47.32 -3.73
CA MET A 295 26.31 47.05 -4.17
C MET A 295 27.27 47.03 -2.98
N ALA A 296 27.21 48.05 -2.12
CA ALA A 296 28.01 48.11 -0.89
C ALA A 296 27.72 46.90 0.03
N ALA A 297 26.46 46.51 0.17
CA ALA A 297 26.08 45.30 0.89
C ALA A 297 26.67 44.02 0.27
N CYS A 298 26.65 43.88 -1.05
CA CYS A 298 27.26 42.72 -1.74
C CYS A 298 28.79 42.68 -1.54
N ALA A 299 29.46 43.83 -1.60
CA ALA A 299 30.89 43.94 -1.33
C ALA A 299 31.23 43.55 0.11
N TRP A 300 30.50 44.09 1.10
CA TRP A 300 30.68 43.74 2.51
C TRP A 300 30.45 42.24 2.76
N THR A 301 29.36 41.67 2.23
CA THR A 301 29.07 40.23 2.35
C THR A 301 30.19 39.38 1.75
N ARG A 302 30.77 39.74 0.59
CA ARG A 302 31.89 38.98 0.01
C ARG A 302 33.17 39.04 0.83
N GLN A 303 33.46 40.19 1.46
CA GLN A 303 34.69 40.38 2.24
C GLN A 303 34.58 39.79 3.66
N ASN A 304 33.37 39.75 4.24
CA ASN A 304 33.14 39.40 5.64
C ASN A 304 32.52 38.01 5.85
N GLU A 305 32.82 37.05 4.96
CA GLU A 305 32.40 35.64 5.14
C GLU A 305 32.80 35.09 6.52
N HIS A 306 33.99 35.42 7.00
CA HIS A 306 34.49 35.03 8.32
C HIS A 306 33.60 35.50 9.48
N VAL A 307 32.79 36.54 9.29
CA VAL A 307 31.78 37.01 10.26
C VAL A 307 30.48 36.23 10.09
N TRP A 308 29.85 36.32 8.92
CA TRP A 308 28.47 35.84 8.74
C TRP A 308 28.33 34.34 8.54
N ARG A 309 29.40 33.62 8.19
CA ARG A 309 29.37 32.15 8.01
C ARG A 309 28.98 31.42 9.30
N SER A 310 29.21 32.04 10.46
CA SER A 310 28.75 31.56 11.76
C SER A 310 27.23 31.69 11.97
N TRP A 311 26.55 32.57 11.23
CA TRP A 311 25.12 32.79 11.35
C TRP A 311 24.30 31.74 10.60
N ILE A 312 24.87 31.17 9.53
CA ILE A 312 24.22 30.20 8.66
C ILE A 312 23.98 28.88 9.41
N PRO A 313 22.73 28.39 9.54
CA PRO A 313 22.46 27.08 10.11
C PRO A 313 23.08 25.95 9.27
N PRO A 314 23.39 24.79 9.87
CA PRO A 314 23.76 23.61 9.10
C PRO A 314 22.61 23.20 8.15
N PRO A 315 22.93 22.62 6.98
CA PRO A 315 21.89 22.19 6.04
C PRO A 315 21.00 21.09 6.66
N PRO A 316 19.71 21.02 6.26
CA PRO A 316 18.79 19.96 6.72
C PRO A 316 19.37 18.56 6.50
N SER A 317 19.11 17.65 7.44
CA SER A 317 19.67 16.29 7.40
C SER A 317 19.12 15.41 6.27
N ASP A 318 18.04 15.83 5.61
CA ASP A 318 17.46 15.22 4.41
C ASP A 318 17.87 15.91 3.10
N TYR A 319 18.73 16.96 3.15
CA TYR A 319 19.21 17.68 1.96
C TYR A 319 20.02 16.79 1.00
N VAL A 320 20.82 15.86 1.55
CA VAL A 320 21.58 14.87 0.76
C VAL A 320 20.93 13.50 0.88
N LYS A 321 20.15 13.13 -0.14
CA LYS A 321 19.52 11.80 -0.23
C LYS A 321 20.42 10.84 -1.00
N ASN A 322 20.73 9.69 -0.41
CA ASN A 322 21.62 8.70 -0.99
C ASN A 322 20.84 7.63 -1.78
N LEU A 323 21.36 7.24 -2.94
CA LEU A 323 20.81 6.13 -3.72
C LEU A 323 21.17 4.80 -3.06
N VAL A 324 20.16 4.03 -2.64
CA VAL A 324 20.31 2.67 -2.11
C VAL A 324 19.74 1.69 -3.14
N PRO A 325 20.58 0.94 -3.88
CA PRO A 325 20.10 0.02 -4.91
C PRO A 325 19.39 -1.19 -4.27
N VAL A 326 18.35 -1.69 -4.92
CA VAL A 326 17.50 -2.79 -4.40
C VAL A 326 18.31 -4.04 -4.01
N ARG A 327 19.39 -4.35 -4.75
CA ARG A 327 20.32 -5.46 -4.48
C ARG A 327 20.97 -5.42 -3.08
N SER A 328 21.05 -4.26 -2.43
CA SER A 328 21.64 -4.10 -1.09
C SER A 328 20.95 -4.95 -0.01
N ARG A 329 19.66 -5.27 -0.18
CA ARG A 329 18.92 -6.18 0.71
C ARG A 329 19.23 -7.65 0.34
N THR A 330 20.38 -8.13 0.77
CA THR A 330 20.95 -9.45 0.41
C THR A 330 19.98 -10.63 0.60
N THR A 331 19.29 -10.73 1.74
CA THR A 331 18.42 -11.87 2.06
C THR A 331 17.23 -12.02 1.10
N PRO A 332 16.31 -11.04 0.91
CA PRO A 332 15.21 -11.18 -0.02
C PRO A 332 15.67 -11.24 -1.49
N PHE A 333 16.79 -10.59 -1.83
CA PHE A 333 17.42 -10.72 -3.16
C PHE A 333 17.84 -12.17 -3.45
N ALA A 334 18.51 -12.83 -2.50
CA ALA A 334 18.91 -14.24 -2.63
C ALA A 334 17.71 -15.19 -2.73
N ILE A 335 16.63 -14.94 -1.96
CA ILE A 335 15.40 -15.74 -2.04
C ILE A 335 14.75 -15.62 -3.42
N ALA A 336 14.59 -14.41 -3.96
CA ALA A 336 14.03 -14.20 -5.29
C ALA A 336 14.88 -14.87 -6.40
N LEU A 337 16.20 -14.74 -6.33
CA LEU A 337 17.12 -15.37 -7.29
C LEU A 337 17.06 -16.92 -7.21
N ALA A 338 17.00 -17.49 -6.01
CA ALA A 338 16.87 -18.94 -5.82
C ALA A 338 15.55 -19.49 -6.37
N LEU A 339 14.43 -18.77 -6.14
CA LEU A 339 13.12 -19.12 -6.70
C LEU A 339 13.10 -19.03 -8.23
N LEU A 340 13.71 -18.00 -8.82
CA LEU A 340 13.86 -17.85 -10.27
C LEU A 340 14.70 -18.99 -10.87
N ALA A 341 15.83 -19.33 -10.26
CA ALA A 341 16.68 -20.44 -10.71
C ALA A 341 15.93 -21.79 -10.65
N LEU A 342 15.22 -22.06 -9.55
CA LEU A 342 14.40 -23.26 -9.39
C LEU A 342 13.27 -23.34 -10.43
N LEU A 343 12.58 -22.22 -10.67
CA LEU A 343 11.55 -22.09 -11.70
C LEU A 343 12.12 -22.40 -13.09
N ILE A 344 13.27 -21.83 -13.46
CA ILE A 344 13.94 -22.07 -14.74
C ILE A 344 14.30 -23.54 -14.89
N VAL A 345 14.97 -24.14 -13.89
CA VAL A 345 15.39 -25.54 -13.92
C VAL A 345 14.20 -26.48 -14.08
N ILE A 346 13.13 -26.31 -13.29
CA ILE A 346 11.93 -27.15 -13.36
C ILE A 346 11.23 -27.05 -14.72
N ASN A 347 11.10 -25.85 -15.27
CA ASN A 347 10.41 -25.65 -16.54
C ASN A 347 11.23 -26.16 -17.74
N LEU A 348 12.55 -25.94 -17.76
CA LEU A 348 13.43 -26.48 -18.80
C LEU A 348 13.49 -28.01 -18.75
N LEU A 349 13.60 -28.61 -17.56
CA LEU A 349 13.54 -30.08 -17.40
C LEU A 349 12.19 -30.63 -17.86
N SER A 350 11.07 -29.97 -17.51
CA SER A 350 9.74 -30.39 -17.94
C SER A 350 9.58 -30.34 -19.47
N ILE A 351 10.02 -29.26 -20.13
CA ILE A 351 10.05 -29.14 -21.60
C ILE A 351 10.93 -30.24 -22.23
N ALA A 352 12.12 -30.47 -21.69
CA ALA A 352 13.01 -31.53 -22.17
C ALA A 352 12.38 -32.93 -22.02
N GLY A 353 11.67 -33.19 -20.92
CA GLY A 353 10.94 -34.44 -20.68
C GLY A 353 9.78 -34.64 -21.66
N LEU A 354 8.98 -33.60 -21.91
CA LEU A 354 7.91 -33.62 -22.91
C LEU A 354 8.43 -33.93 -24.31
N ALA A 355 9.58 -33.36 -24.71
CA ALA A 355 10.23 -33.65 -25.98
C ALA A 355 10.81 -35.08 -26.02
N ARG A 356 11.60 -35.45 -25.00
CA ARG A 356 12.33 -36.73 -24.92
C ARG A 356 11.42 -37.95 -24.82
N PHE A 357 10.23 -37.79 -24.23
CA PHE A 357 9.24 -38.84 -24.02
C PHE A 357 7.93 -38.62 -24.79
N ARG A 358 7.94 -37.83 -25.88
CA ARG A 358 6.76 -37.57 -26.77
C ARG A 358 6.06 -38.82 -27.33
N SER A 359 6.72 -39.97 -27.32
CA SER A 359 6.17 -41.27 -27.77
C SER A 359 5.49 -42.05 -26.65
N ASP A 360 5.66 -41.67 -25.39
CA ASP A 360 5.11 -42.36 -24.24
C ASP A 360 3.60 -42.09 -24.11
N PRO A 361 2.75 -43.14 -23.98
CA PRO A 361 1.30 -42.95 -23.89
C PRO A 361 0.90 -42.09 -22.68
N LEU A 362 1.64 -42.15 -21.57
CA LEU A 362 1.35 -41.37 -20.37
C LEU A 362 1.56 -39.86 -20.57
N ILE A 363 2.48 -39.47 -21.46
CA ILE A 363 2.71 -38.06 -21.85
C ILE A 363 1.68 -37.61 -22.90
N ARG A 364 1.35 -38.46 -23.87
CA ARG A 364 0.40 -38.11 -24.95
C ARG A 364 -0.99 -37.77 -24.43
N ILE A 365 -1.47 -38.47 -23.39
CA ILE A 365 -2.78 -38.21 -22.75
C ILE A 365 -2.85 -36.80 -22.14
N GLN A 366 -1.74 -36.24 -21.64
CA GLN A 366 -1.74 -34.98 -20.89
C GLN A 366 -1.94 -33.71 -21.70
N SER A 367 -2.11 -33.81 -23.03
CA SER A 367 -2.05 -32.68 -23.97
C SER A 367 -0.69 -31.95 -23.89
N PRO A 368 0.43 -32.58 -24.32
CA PRO A 368 1.78 -32.10 -24.06
C PRO A 368 2.09 -30.68 -24.59
N ALA A 369 1.42 -30.25 -25.66
CA ALA A 369 1.53 -28.88 -26.18
C ALA A 369 1.00 -27.82 -25.18
N LEU A 370 -0.07 -28.11 -24.44
CA LEU A 370 -0.59 -27.20 -23.41
C LEU A 370 0.32 -27.15 -22.18
N VAL A 371 0.93 -28.28 -21.80
CA VAL A 371 1.92 -28.32 -20.72
C VAL A 371 3.19 -27.53 -21.11
N ALA A 372 3.65 -27.68 -22.35
CA ALA A 372 4.77 -26.88 -22.87
C ALA A 372 4.44 -25.37 -22.92
N ALA A 373 3.21 -24.98 -23.27
CA ALA A 373 2.76 -23.59 -23.27
C ALA A 373 2.72 -23.00 -21.84
N VAL A 374 2.26 -23.77 -20.83
CA VAL A 374 2.36 -23.36 -19.42
C VAL A 374 3.82 -23.14 -19.03
N ASN A 375 4.72 -24.06 -19.38
CA ASN A 375 6.12 -23.95 -18.98
C ASN A 375 6.82 -22.74 -19.63
N LEU A 376 6.52 -22.46 -20.91
CA LEU A 376 7.07 -21.31 -21.63
C LEU A 376 6.54 -19.98 -21.07
N GLY A 377 5.24 -19.92 -20.75
CA GLY A 377 4.63 -18.76 -20.09
C GLY A 377 5.20 -18.51 -18.69
N ALA A 378 5.45 -19.58 -17.92
CA ALA A 378 6.06 -19.49 -16.59
C ALA A 378 7.52 -18.99 -16.64
N LEU A 379 8.31 -19.44 -17.63
CA LEU A 379 9.65 -18.90 -17.89
C LEU A 379 9.61 -17.40 -18.22
N MET A 380 8.75 -17.00 -19.16
CA MET A 380 8.63 -15.60 -19.59
C MET A 380 8.13 -14.69 -18.45
N GLY A 381 7.13 -15.14 -17.70
CA GLY A 381 6.58 -14.42 -16.56
C GLY A 381 7.56 -14.27 -15.40
N GLY A 382 8.31 -15.33 -15.07
CA GLY A 382 9.30 -15.31 -13.98
C GLY A 382 10.52 -14.44 -14.30
N LEU A 383 10.99 -14.46 -15.55
CA LEU A 383 12.03 -13.53 -16.01
C LEU A 383 11.53 -12.08 -15.97
N GLY A 384 10.31 -11.82 -16.45
CA GLY A 384 9.66 -10.50 -16.37
C GLY A 384 9.51 -9.99 -14.94
N SER A 385 9.04 -10.81 -14.01
CA SER A 385 8.87 -10.41 -12.59
C SER A 385 10.17 -10.07 -11.88
N SER A 386 11.31 -10.54 -12.40
CA SER A 386 12.61 -10.46 -11.73
C SER A 386 13.58 -9.47 -12.38
N LEU A 387 13.18 -8.79 -13.46
CA LEU A 387 14.10 -8.00 -14.31
C LEU A 387 14.73 -6.79 -13.59
N ASP A 388 14.06 -6.20 -12.60
CA ASP A 388 14.59 -5.09 -11.78
C ASP A 388 15.78 -5.53 -10.89
N LEU A 389 15.90 -6.82 -10.57
CA LEU A 389 16.93 -7.33 -9.65
C LEU A 389 18.37 -7.29 -10.26
N PRO A 390 18.62 -7.77 -11.50
CA PRO A 390 19.92 -7.61 -12.14
C PRO A 390 20.21 -6.15 -12.54
N PHE A 391 19.21 -5.36 -12.91
CA PHE A 391 19.38 -3.99 -13.43
C PHE A 391 19.09 -2.87 -12.41
N ALA A 392 19.19 -3.15 -11.11
CA ALA A 392 18.78 -2.26 -10.00
C ALA A 392 19.47 -0.87 -9.94
N THR A 393 20.50 -0.64 -10.75
CA THR A 393 21.25 0.63 -10.89
C THR A 393 21.01 1.32 -12.24
N ASP A 394 20.51 0.58 -13.24
CA ASP A 394 20.56 0.93 -14.67
C ASP A 394 19.17 0.77 -15.33
N LEU A 395 18.11 1.05 -14.57
CA LEU A 395 16.73 0.97 -15.07
C LEU A 395 16.55 1.99 -16.21
N THR A 396 16.02 1.51 -17.35
CA THR A 396 15.63 2.36 -18.48
C THR A 396 14.14 2.21 -18.78
N PRO A 397 13.48 3.18 -19.45
CA PRO A 397 12.10 3.04 -19.89
C PRO A 397 11.87 1.77 -20.73
N ALA A 398 12.83 1.41 -21.59
CA ALA A 398 12.79 0.19 -22.38
C ALA A 398 12.77 -1.08 -21.51
N LEU A 399 13.63 -1.16 -20.47
CA LEU A 399 13.62 -2.28 -19.53
C LEU A 399 12.28 -2.37 -18.78
N CYS A 400 11.69 -1.25 -18.37
CA CYS A 400 10.40 -1.23 -17.67
C CYS A 400 9.19 -1.62 -18.56
N ALA A 401 9.24 -1.28 -19.85
CA ALA A 401 8.27 -1.76 -20.82
C ALA A 401 8.41 -3.27 -21.06
N VAL A 402 9.63 -3.78 -21.27
CA VAL A 402 9.93 -5.22 -21.46
C VAL A 402 9.53 -6.03 -20.24
N LYS A 403 9.87 -5.58 -19.02
CA LYS A 403 9.46 -6.20 -17.74
C LYS A 403 7.95 -6.46 -17.73
N THR A 404 7.17 -5.41 -17.96
CA THR A 404 5.71 -5.45 -17.84
C THR A 404 5.07 -6.29 -18.95
N ALA A 405 5.59 -6.20 -20.18
CA ALA A 405 5.17 -7.04 -21.30
C ALA A 405 5.42 -8.53 -21.05
N MET A 406 6.65 -8.91 -20.66
CA MET A 406 7.00 -10.30 -20.35
C MET A 406 6.17 -10.87 -19.22
N LEU A 407 5.92 -10.10 -18.17
CA LEU A 407 5.13 -10.53 -17.02
C LEU A 407 3.66 -10.76 -17.38
N ILE A 408 3.00 -9.78 -18.01
CA ILE A 408 1.57 -9.88 -18.34
C ILE A 408 1.31 -10.98 -19.39
N LEU A 409 2.16 -11.07 -20.43
CA LEU A 409 2.06 -12.13 -21.44
C LEU A 409 2.43 -13.51 -20.88
N GLY A 410 3.38 -13.58 -19.94
CA GLY A 410 3.78 -14.82 -19.29
C GLY A 410 2.65 -15.40 -18.42
N LEU A 411 2.13 -14.58 -17.51
CA LEU A 411 1.00 -14.96 -16.65
C LEU A 411 -0.28 -15.24 -17.46
N GLY A 412 -0.55 -14.43 -18.49
CA GLY A 412 -1.67 -14.63 -19.41
C GLY A 412 -1.59 -15.94 -20.19
N SER A 413 -0.42 -16.28 -20.75
CA SER A 413 -0.23 -17.53 -21.50
C SER A 413 -0.30 -18.78 -20.61
N VAL A 414 0.20 -18.72 -19.36
CA VAL A 414 -0.02 -19.78 -18.36
C VAL A 414 -1.51 -20.00 -18.11
N LEU A 415 -2.25 -18.92 -17.81
CA LEU A 415 -3.68 -18.99 -17.50
C LEU A 415 -4.49 -19.51 -18.69
N VAL A 416 -4.22 -19.02 -19.90
CA VAL A 416 -4.89 -19.47 -21.14
C VAL A 416 -4.60 -20.95 -21.42
N ALA A 417 -3.36 -21.42 -21.26
CA ALA A 417 -3.03 -22.83 -21.48
C ALA A 417 -3.64 -23.77 -20.42
N LEU A 418 -3.70 -23.35 -19.15
CA LEU A 418 -4.42 -24.07 -18.10
C LEU A 418 -5.94 -24.08 -18.35
N LEU A 419 -6.52 -22.96 -18.78
CA LEU A 419 -7.94 -22.85 -19.12
C LEU A 419 -8.32 -23.74 -20.31
N ALA A 420 -7.50 -23.75 -21.38
CA ALA A 420 -7.71 -24.65 -22.52
C ALA A 420 -7.65 -26.14 -22.09
N LYS A 421 -6.80 -26.48 -21.11
CA LYS A 421 -6.71 -27.83 -20.56
C LYS A 421 -7.92 -28.18 -19.68
N THR A 422 -8.36 -27.31 -18.77
CA THR A 422 -9.55 -27.57 -17.94
C THR A 422 -10.81 -27.65 -18.78
N TRP A 423 -10.97 -26.76 -19.76
CA TRP A 423 -12.06 -26.78 -20.74
C TRP A 423 -12.12 -28.10 -21.53
N ARG A 424 -10.97 -28.58 -22.05
CA ARG A 424 -10.91 -29.87 -22.75
C ARG A 424 -11.38 -31.04 -21.88
N VAL A 425 -10.93 -31.11 -20.63
CA VAL A 425 -11.34 -32.18 -19.70
C VAL A 425 -12.83 -32.05 -19.34
N PHE A 426 -13.30 -30.85 -19.04
CA PHE A 426 -14.71 -30.59 -18.75
C PHE A 426 -15.63 -30.98 -19.92
N TYR A 427 -15.28 -30.58 -21.15
CA TYR A 427 -16.05 -30.92 -22.35
C TYR A 427 -16.23 -32.44 -22.54
N ILE A 428 -15.16 -33.22 -22.32
CA ILE A 428 -15.17 -34.68 -22.43
C ILE A 428 -16.09 -35.32 -21.38
N PHE A 429 -15.98 -34.92 -20.12
CA PHE A 429 -16.67 -35.60 -19.00
C PHE A 429 -18.08 -35.06 -18.69
N SER A 430 -18.39 -33.81 -19.04
CA SER A 430 -19.73 -33.24 -18.88
C SER A 430 -20.71 -33.67 -19.98
N ASN A 431 -20.28 -34.49 -20.96
CA ASN A 431 -21.09 -34.99 -22.08
C ASN A 431 -21.88 -33.87 -22.78
N LEU A 432 -21.24 -32.70 -22.92
CA LEU A 432 -21.81 -31.49 -23.53
C LEU A 432 -21.92 -31.68 -25.05
N ARG A 433 -22.91 -32.48 -25.47
CA ARG A 433 -23.31 -32.64 -26.87
C ARG A 433 -23.98 -31.35 -27.35
N LEU A 434 -23.16 -30.32 -27.58
CA LEU A 434 -23.53 -29.09 -28.29
C LEU A 434 -23.77 -29.44 -29.77
N SER A 435 -24.94 -30.04 -30.02
CA SER A 435 -25.52 -30.25 -31.34
C SER A 435 -26.28 -29.00 -31.74
N LEU A 436 -25.62 -28.10 -32.46
CA LEU A 436 -26.27 -26.90 -32.99
C LEU A 436 -26.94 -27.27 -34.32
N VAL A 437 -28.24 -27.03 -34.45
CA VAL A 437 -28.96 -27.22 -35.71
C VAL A 437 -28.91 -25.91 -36.49
N VAL A 438 -28.12 -25.88 -37.56
CA VAL A 438 -28.00 -24.74 -38.48
C VAL A 438 -28.41 -25.23 -39.86
N ALA A 439 -29.32 -24.50 -40.53
CA ALA A 439 -29.87 -24.88 -41.83
C ALA A 439 -30.36 -26.35 -41.92
N GLY A 440 -30.93 -26.88 -40.84
CA GLY A 440 -31.45 -28.25 -40.77
C GLY A 440 -30.43 -29.37 -40.59
N GLN A 441 -29.12 -29.08 -40.60
CA GLN A 441 -28.07 -30.09 -40.34
C GLN A 441 -27.63 -30.08 -38.87
N LEU A 442 -27.40 -31.27 -38.32
CA LEU A 442 -27.08 -31.49 -36.90
C LEU A 442 -25.56 -31.44 -36.67
N PHE A 443 -25.01 -30.23 -36.51
CA PHE A 443 -23.57 -30.03 -36.31
C PHE A 443 -23.12 -30.45 -34.91
N ARG A 444 -22.33 -31.52 -34.81
CA ARG A 444 -21.62 -31.88 -33.56
C ARG A 444 -20.29 -31.13 -33.49
N LEU A 445 -20.14 -30.24 -32.51
CA LEU A 445 -18.88 -29.53 -32.26
C LEU A 445 -17.76 -30.49 -31.78
N ASN A 446 -16.93 -30.96 -32.71
CA ASN A 446 -15.79 -31.83 -32.37
C ASN A 446 -14.55 -30.98 -32.01
N VAL A 447 -14.31 -30.78 -30.72
CA VAL A 447 -13.28 -29.87 -30.19
C VAL A 447 -11.87 -30.42 -30.44
N SER A 448 -11.32 -30.10 -31.62
CA SER A 448 -9.96 -30.48 -32.01
C SER A 448 -8.89 -29.59 -31.35
N ASN A 449 -7.64 -30.07 -31.33
CA ASN A 449 -6.50 -29.29 -30.83
C ASN A 449 -6.34 -27.94 -31.55
N ALA A 450 -6.73 -27.84 -32.84
CA ALA A 450 -6.65 -26.60 -33.61
C ALA A 450 -7.64 -25.53 -33.11
N HIS A 451 -8.86 -25.92 -32.72
CA HIS A 451 -9.83 -24.99 -32.12
C HIS A 451 -9.35 -24.47 -30.76
N LEU A 452 -8.76 -25.34 -29.94
CA LEU A 452 -8.16 -24.95 -28.65
C LEU A 452 -6.97 -23.99 -28.85
N ALA A 453 -6.12 -24.25 -29.85
CA ALA A 453 -5.00 -23.37 -30.19
C ALA A 453 -5.47 -22.01 -30.73
N GLY A 454 -6.49 -21.98 -31.60
CA GLY A 454 -7.06 -20.74 -32.14
C GLY A 454 -7.70 -19.87 -31.07
N LEU A 455 -8.52 -20.45 -30.18
CA LEU A 455 -9.14 -19.72 -29.07
C LEU A 455 -8.09 -19.24 -28.04
N GLY A 456 -7.05 -20.05 -27.80
CA GLY A 456 -5.91 -19.65 -26.98
C GLY A 456 -5.09 -18.50 -27.59
N GLY A 457 -4.86 -18.54 -28.90
CA GLY A 457 -4.21 -17.45 -29.64
C GLY A 457 -5.01 -16.16 -29.60
N LEU A 458 -6.33 -16.23 -29.80
CA LEU A 458 -7.23 -15.06 -29.74
C LEU A 458 -7.26 -14.42 -28.34
N THR A 459 -7.34 -15.23 -27.29
CA THR A 459 -7.32 -14.71 -25.90
C THR A 459 -5.95 -14.15 -25.50
N LEU A 460 -4.85 -14.73 -25.98
CA LEU A 460 -3.51 -14.16 -25.79
C LEU A 460 -3.30 -12.86 -26.60
N ALA A 461 -3.92 -12.74 -27.78
CA ALA A 461 -3.90 -11.50 -28.57
C ALA A 461 -4.60 -10.34 -27.85
N VAL A 462 -5.66 -10.60 -27.07
CA VAL A 462 -6.29 -9.57 -26.21
C VAL A 462 -5.31 -9.08 -25.14
N TYR A 463 -4.57 -9.98 -24.47
CA TYR A 463 -3.50 -9.56 -23.54
C TYR A 463 -2.43 -8.71 -24.25
N ALA A 464 -2.02 -9.08 -25.46
CA ALA A 464 -1.03 -8.35 -26.23
C ALA A 464 -1.50 -6.93 -26.62
N LEU A 465 -2.75 -6.80 -27.06
CA LEU A 465 -3.35 -5.50 -27.39
C LEU A 465 -3.49 -4.62 -26.14
N LEU A 466 -3.99 -5.18 -25.03
CA LEU A 466 -4.16 -4.43 -23.78
C LEU A 466 -2.82 -3.97 -23.20
N VAL A 467 -1.77 -4.80 -23.20
CA VAL A 467 -0.45 -4.39 -22.69
C VAL A 467 0.25 -3.41 -23.62
N ALA A 468 0.10 -3.53 -24.94
CA ALA A 468 0.63 -2.55 -25.89
C ALA A 468 -0.03 -1.17 -25.68
N PHE A 469 -1.36 -1.13 -25.55
CA PHE A 469 -2.10 0.10 -25.26
C PHE A 469 -1.73 0.72 -23.90
N TRP A 470 -1.52 -0.12 -22.89
CA TRP A 470 -1.00 0.32 -21.59
C TRP A 470 0.42 0.89 -21.69
N ILE A 471 1.34 0.27 -22.42
CA ILE A 471 2.71 0.78 -22.61
C ILE A 471 2.70 2.16 -23.29
N VAL A 472 1.83 2.36 -24.29
CA VAL A 472 1.70 3.66 -24.99
C VAL A 472 1.15 4.76 -24.09
N ILE A 473 0.15 4.48 -23.24
CA ILE A 473 -0.54 5.51 -22.44
C ILE A 473 0.10 5.71 -21.06
N ALA A 474 0.53 4.64 -20.39
CA ALA A 474 1.13 4.73 -19.06
C ALA A 474 2.60 5.19 -19.10
N VAL A 475 3.29 5.02 -20.23
CA VAL A 475 4.72 5.33 -20.46
C VAL A 475 5.61 4.74 -19.35
N PRO A 476 5.96 3.44 -19.43
CA PRO A 476 6.76 2.76 -18.41
C PRO A 476 8.14 3.38 -18.25
N GLN A 477 8.51 3.72 -17.02
CA GLN A 477 9.77 4.44 -16.74
C GLN A 477 10.31 4.14 -15.33
N PRO A 478 11.59 4.42 -15.06
CA PRO A 478 12.14 4.38 -13.72
C PRO A 478 11.50 5.47 -12.86
N VAL A 479 10.97 5.10 -11.70
CA VAL A 479 10.34 6.02 -10.74
C VAL A 479 11.17 6.04 -9.47
N GLN A 480 11.52 7.24 -9.02
CA GLN A 480 12.21 7.46 -7.74
C GLN A 480 11.21 7.25 -6.59
N VAL A 481 11.58 6.42 -5.61
CA VAL A 481 10.79 6.21 -4.40
C VAL A 481 11.65 6.47 -3.17
N ILE A 482 11.12 7.28 -2.26
CA ILE A 482 11.77 7.64 -0.99
C ILE A 482 11.67 6.43 -0.05
N ALA A 483 12.80 6.01 0.52
CA ALA A 483 12.90 4.87 1.45
C ALA A 483 13.17 5.32 2.90
N SER A 484 13.83 6.46 3.09
CA SER A 484 13.93 7.20 4.34
C SER A 484 14.10 8.70 4.04
N SER A 485 14.15 9.56 5.07
CA SER A 485 14.55 10.97 4.92
C SER A 485 15.89 11.13 4.17
N THR A 486 16.81 10.20 4.38
CA THR A 486 18.19 10.22 3.85
C THR A 486 18.45 9.28 2.67
N THR A 487 17.47 8.47 2.23
CA THR A 487 17.67 7.45 1.19
C THR A 487 16.51 7.30 0.21
N PHE A 488 16.84 6.98 -1.03
CA PHE A 488 15.88 6.67 -2.09
C PHE A 488 16.33 5.47 -2.93
N THR A 489 15.41 4.92 -3.71
CA THR A 489 15.69 3.85 -4.67
C THR A 489 14.87 4.05 -5.94
N TYR A 490 15.20 3.31 -7.00
CA TYR A 490 14.43 3.29 -8.24
C TYR A 490 13.69 1.95 -8.40
N ARG A 491 12.44 2.02 -8.86
CA ARG A 491 11.68 0.85 -9.36
C ARG A 491 11.14 1.14 -10.74
N CYS A 492 10.76 0.10 -11.49
CA CYS A 492 9.87 0.32 -12.62
C CYS A 492 8.49 0.81 -12.15
N GLY A 493 8.00 1.85 -12.81
CA GLY A 493 6.66 2.39 -12.67
C GLY A 493 6.21 3.01 -13.99
N SER A 494 5.40 4.06 -13.91
CA SER A 494 4.71 4.70 -15.01
C SER A 494 4.62 6.22 -14.80
N ARG A 495 4.12 6.95 -15.78
CA ARG A 495 3.81 8.39 -15.63
C ARG A 495 2.73 8.66 -14.57
N MET A 496 1.86 7.70 -14.28
CA MET A 496 0.86 7.80 -13.20
C MET A 496 1.49 7.84 -11.80
N ASP A 497 2.72 7.37 -11.63
CA ASP A 497 3.43 7.43 -10.35
C ASP A 497 4.08 8.82 -10.10
N LEU A 498 4.07 9.72 -11.10
CA LEU A 498 4.78 11.01 -11.08
C LEU A 498 3.84 12.24 -11.09
N GLY A 499 2.52 12.03 -11.02
CA GLY A 499 1.51 13.10 -11.08
C GLY A 499 0.10 12.57 -10.85
N PRO A 500 -0.95 13.42 -10.93
CA PRO A 500 -2.33 12.96 -10.83
C PRO A 500 -2.67 11.97 -11.96
N PRO A 501 -3.27 10.81 -11.65
CA PRO A 501 -3.45 9.75 -12.64
C PRO A 501 -4.53 10.11 -13.67
N GLU A 502 -4.18 10.04 -14.95
CA GLU A 502 -5.14 10.26 -16.05
C GLU A 502 -6.22 9.17 -16.07
N LEU A 503 -7.49 9.58 -16.23
CA LEU A 503 -8.66 8.70 -16.22
C LEU A 503 -8.54 7.53 -17.22
N ALA A 504 -7.97 7.79 -18.41
CA ALA A 504 -7.74 6.79 -19.43
C ALA A 504 -6.75 5.70 -18.96
N ALA A 505 -5.66 6.08 -18.31
CA ALA A 505 -4.64 5.15 -17.84
C ALA A 505 -5.17 4.24 -16.71
N MET A 506 -5.95 4.79 -15.79
CA MET A 506 -6.65 4.03 -14.74
C MET A 506 -7.66 3.03 -15.33
N ALA A 507 -8.43 3.44 -16.34
CA ALA A 507 -9.40 2.56 -17.02
C ALA A 507 -8.73 1.35 -17.67
N ILE A 508 -7.54 1.52 -18.27
CA ILE A 508 -6.79 0.44 -18.92
C ILE A 508 -6.25 -0.57 -17.88
N VAL A 509 -5.69 -0.09 -16.77
CA VAL A 509 -5.25 -0.97 -15.65
C VAL A 509 -6.44 -1.80 -15.13
N THR A 510 -7.59 -1.15 -14.94
CA THR A 510 -8.82 -1.80 -14.48
C THR A 510 -9.30 -2.87 -15.47
N LEU A 511 -9.27 -2.57 -16.77
CA LEU A 511 -9.66 -3.48 -17.84
C LEU A 511 -8.73 -4.72 -17.92
N ILE A 512 -7.41 -4.54 -17.74
CA ILE A 512 -6.43 -5.63 -17.69
C ILE A 512 -6.72 -6.57 -16.51
N VAL A 513 -6.93 -6.02 -15.30
CA VAL A 513 -7.22 -6.80 -14.09
C VAL A 513 -8.56 -7.53 -14.23
N LEU A 514 -9.60 -6.86 -14.75
CA LEU A 514 -10.91 -7.46 -14.98
C LEU A 514 -10.85 -8.60 -16.01
N TYR A 515 -10.12 -8.43 -17.12
CA TYR A 515 -9.93 -9.48 -18.11
C TYR A 515 -9.15 -10.68 -17.54
N HIS A 516 -8.14 -10.42 -16.71
CA HIS A 516 -7.38 -11.47 -16.05
C HIS A 516 -8.23 -12.26 -15.04
N TRP A 517 -8.97 -11.57 -14.17
CA TRP A 517 -9.78 -12.22 -13.12
C TRP A 517 -11.04 -12.90 -13.64
N THR A 518 -11.65 -12.44 -14.73
CA THR A 518 -12.76 -13.16 -15.38
C THR A 518 -12.29 -14.50 -15.98
N LEU A 519 -11.15 -14.51 -16.68
CA LEU A 519 -10.51 -15.75 -17.14
C LEU A 519 -10.08 -16.66 -15.96
N ALA A 520 -9.53 -16.10 -14.90
CA ALA A 520 -9.12 -16.82 -13.70
C ALA A 520 -10.30 -17.49 -12.99
N GLY A 521 -11.39 -16.75 -12.75
CA GLY A 521 -12.60 -17.26 -12.10
C GLY A 521 -13.27 -18.37 -12.91
N PHE A 522 -13.35 -18.21 -14.24
CA PHE A 522 -13.89 -19.24 -15.13
C PHE A 522 -13.00 -20.50 -15.16
N GLY A 523 -11.67 -20.33 -15.24
CA GLY A 523 -10.70 -21.41 -15.16
C GLY A 523 -10.77 -22.18 -13.83
N LEU A 524 -10.90 -21.47 -12.71
CA LEU A 524 -11.04 -22.04 -11.37
C LEU A 524 -12.37 -22.76 -11.19
N PHE A 525 -13.48 -22.23 -11.72
CA PHE A 525 -14.78 -22.90 -11.75
C PHE A 525 -14.70 -24.24 -12.49
N LEU A 526 -14.14 -24.26 -13.71
CA LEU A 526 -13.97 -25.48 -14.50
C LEU A 526 -13.05 -26.49 -13.79
N ALA A 527 -11.92 -26.03 -13.24
CA ALA A 527 -11.00 -26.84 -12.45
C ALA A 527 -11.68 -27.47 -11.22
N HIS A 528 -12.54 -26.71 -10.53
CA HIS A 528 -13.32 -27.20 -9.39
C HIS A 528 -14.36 -28.25 -9.82
N ARG A 529 -15.00 -28.09 -10.98
CA ARG A 529 -15.97 -29.06 -11.51
C ARG A 529 -15.34 -30.40 -11.89
N ILE A 530 -14.09 -30.41 -12.38
CA ILE A 530 -13.39 -31.65 -12.78
C ILE A 530 -12.60 -32.32 -11.64
N ARG A 531 -12.46 -31.68 -10.47
CA ARG A 531 -11.51 -32.07 -9.39
C ARG A 531 -11.60 -33.51 -8.88
N SER A 532 -12.79 -34.12 -8.92
CA SER A 532 -13.10 -35.46 -8.41
C SER A 532 -13.12 -36.55 -9.49
N LEU A 533 -12.82 -36.20 -10.75
CA LEU A 533 -12.71 -37.18 -11.81
C LEU A 533 -11.42 -38.00 -11.64
N ALA A 534 -11.55 -39.27 -11.27
CA ALA A 534 -10.44 -40.23 -11.14
C ALA A 534 -9.89 -40.70 -12.51
N VAL A 535 -9.61 -39.74 -13.42
CA VAL A 535 -8.87 -39.99 -14.66
C VAL A 535 -7.45 -40.42 -14.28
N LEU A 536 -6.94 -41.49 -14.93
CA LEU A 536 -5.71 -42.22 -14.61
C LEU A 536 -4.70 -41.38 -13.82
N ASN A 537 -4.51 -41.72 -12.54
CA ASN A 537 -3.50 -41.14 -11.65
C ASN A 537 -3.63 -39.60 -11.45
N ASN A 538 -4.81 -39.16 -10.98
CA ASN A 538 -5.15 -37.84 -10.39
C ASN A 538 -4.74 -36.59 -11.21
N GLU A 539 -4.84 -36.66 -12.54
CA GLU A 539 -4.49 -35.54 -13.43
C GLU A 539 -5.41 -34.31 -13.26
N SER A 540 -6.69 -34.56 -12.95
CA SER A 540 -7.69 -33.55 -12.59
C SER A 540 -7.26 -32.75 -11.38
N THR A 541 -6.79 -33.42 -10.32
CA THR A 541 -6.29 -32.81 -9.09
C THR A 541 -5.03 -31.99 -9.35
N ALA A 542 -4.06 -32.51 -10.11
CA ALA A 542 -2.85 -31.78 -10.49
C ALA A 542 -3.17 -30.51 -11.31
N THR A 543 -4.14 -30.58 -12.23
CA THR A 543 -4.60 -29.43 -13.01
C THR A 543 -5.35 -28.40 -12.15
N MET A 544 -6.08 -28.87 -11.12
CA MET A 544 -6.78 -27.99 -10.17
C MET A 544 -5.82 -27.26 -9.23
N VAL A 545 -4.77 -27.93 -8.73
CA VAL A 545 -3.68 -27.30 -7.97
C VAL A 545 -2.90 -26.30 -8.82
N ALA A 546 -2.64 -26.63 -10.10
CA ALA A 546 -1.98 -25.69 -11.01
C ALA A 546 -2.83 -24.43 -11.25
N MET A 547 -4.14 -24.59 -11.46
CA MET A 547 -5.07 -23.47 -11.66
C MET A 547 -5.18 -22.58 -10.40
N SER A 548 -5.38 -23.16 -9.21
CA SER A 548 -5.50 -22.37 -7.98
C SER A 548 -4.18 -21.72 -7.57
N GLY A 549 -3.05 -22.42 -7.76
CA GLY A 549 -1.71 -21.92 -7.47
C GLY A 549 -1.30 -20.73 -8.34
N VAL A 550 -1.74 -20.69 -9.61
CA VAL A 550 -1.53 -19.53 -10.48
C VAL A 550 -2.49 -18.39 -10.17
N THR A 551 -3.78 -18.68 -9.98
CA THR A 551 -4.84 -17.65 -9.93
C THR A 551 -4.96 -16.93 -8.60
N LEU A 552 -4.96 -17.65 -7.46
CA LEU A 552 -5.22 -17.05 -6.14
C LEU A 552 -4.17 -16.01 -5.71
N PRO A 553 -2.84 -16.19 -5.95
CA PRO A 553 -1.85 -15.17 -5.61
C PRO A 553 -2.02 -13.86 -6.37
N THR A 554 -2.68 -13.84 -7.53
CA THR A 554 -2.88 -12.61 -8.32
C THR A 554 -3.73 -11.57 -7.58
N VAL A 555 -4.60 -12.01 -6.67
CA VAL A 555 -5.38 -11.12 -5.80
C VAL A 555 -4.44 -10.36 -4.84
N PHE A 556 -3.52 -11.05 -4.20
CA PHE A 556 -2.52 -10.43 -3.31
C PHE A 556 -1.53 -9.55 -4.07
N ILE A 557 -1.11 -9.98 -5.27
CA ILE A 557 -0.22 -9.20 -6.15
C ILE A 557 -0.89 -7.88 -6.56
N ALA A 558 -2.20 -7.88 -6.86
CA ALA A 558 -2.93 -6.65 -7.16
C ALA A 558 -3.07 -5.74 -5.92
N MET A 559 -3.38 -6.30 -4.75
CA MET A 559 -3.50 -5.52 -3.50
C MET A 559 -2.18 -4.81 -3.14
N LEU A 560 -1.03 -5.47 -3.35
CA LEU A 560 0.29 -4.88 -3.11
C LEU A 560 0.61 -3.66 -3.99
N GLN A 561 -0.12 -3.43 -5.08
CA GLN A 561 0.04 -2.22 -5.90
C GLN A 561 -0.62 -0.98 -5.27
N PHE A 562 -1.50 -1.17 -4.27
CA PHE A 562 -2.24 -0.08 -3.60
C PHE A 562 -1.87 0.10 -2.12
N THR A 563 -1.00 -0.76 -1.56
CA THR A 563 -0.53 -0.64 -0.17
C THR A 563 0.63 0.35 -0.02
N PRO A 564 0.50 1.43 0.76
CA PRO A 564 1.66 2.24 1.17
C PRO A 564 2.54 1.43 2.13
N GLY A 565 3.86 1.44 1.92
CA GLY A 565 4.83 0.68 2.71
C GLY A 565 6.28 0.84 2.22
N ASP A 566 7.22 0.10 2.82
CA ASP A 566 8.63 0.10 2.44
C ASP A 566 8.79 -0.27 0.94
N PRO A 567 9.39 0.61 0.10
CA PRO A 567 9.55 0.35 -1.33
C PRO A 567 10.36 -0.91 -1.64
N PHE A 568 11.33 -1.28 -0.80
CA PHE A 568 12.07 -2.54 -0.95
C PHE A 568 11.14 -3.72 -0.70
N LEU A 569 10.35 -3.68 0.38
CA LEU A 569 9.42 -4.76 0.73
C LEU A 569 8.39 -4.99 -0.39
N ILE A 570 7.84 -3.94 -0.97
CA ILE A 570 6.88 -4.03 -2.09
C ILE A 570 7.50 -4.71 -3.31
N VAL A 571 8.70 -4.28 -3.74
CA VAL A 571 9.40 -4.88 -4.90
C VAL A 571 9.73 -6.36 -4.68
N PHE A 572 10.23 -6.72 -3.49
CA PHE A 572 10.55 -8.11 -3.18
C PHE A 572 9.30 -8.99 -3.01
N ALA A 573 8.26 -8.52 -2.31
CA ALA A 573 7.02 -9.27 -2.13
C ALA A 573 6.33 -9.55 -3.48
N TYR A 574 6.26 -8.55 -4.36
CA TYR A 574 5.72 -8.69 -5.72
C TYR A 574 6.47 -9.76 -6.53
N SER A 575 7.80 -9.71 -6.53
CA SER A 575 8.65 -10.67 -7.25
C SER A 575 8.51 -12.09 -6.68
N VAL A 576 8.58 -12.24 -5.35
CA VAL A 576 8.53 -13.55 -4.67
C VAL A 576 7.15 -14.20 -4.81
N LEU A 577 6.05 -13.48 -4.63
CA LEU A 577 4.69 -14.01 -4.82
C LEU A 577 4.45 -14.46 -6.27
N THR A 578 4.94 -13.70 -7.24
CA THR A 578 4.84 -14.04 -8.67
C THR A 578 5.63 -15.31 -8.98
N LEU A 579 6.88 -15.40 -8.51
CA LEU A 579 7.72 -16.59 -8.71
C LEU A 579 7.12 -17.83 -8.04
N LEU A 580 6.61 -17.72 -6.81
CA LEU A 580 5.95 -18.84 -6.10
C LEU A 580 4.66 -19.29 -6.83
N SER A 581 3.84 -18.35 -7.31
CA SER A 581 2.63 -18.63 -8.09
C SER A 581 2.94 -19.45 -9.35
N LEU A 582 3.90 -18.96 -10.16
CA LEU A 582 4.35 -19.64 -11.38
C LEU A 582 5.05 -20.98 -11.09
N LEU A 583 5.79 -21.08 -9.98
CA LEU A 583 6.48 -22.30 -9.55
C LEU A 583 5.50 -23.39 -9.14
N ILE A 584 4.51 -23.07 -8.29
CA ILE A 584 3.45 -24.02 -7.87
C ILE A 584 2.64 -24.46 -9.09
N GLY A 585 2.26 -23.52 -9.96
CA GLY A 585 1.55 -23.79 -11.21
C GLY A 585 2.28 -24.74 -12.14
N SER A 586 3.52 -24.40 -12.50
CA SER A 586 4.34 -25.19 -13.43
C SER A 586 4.78 -26.54 -12.84
N ALA A 587 5.16 -26.61 -11.56
CA ALA A 587 5.54 -27.87 -10.93
C ALA A 587 4.37 -28.86 -10.84
N ALA A 588 3.17 -28.40 -10.43
CA ALA A 588 1.99 -29.25 -10.31
C ALA A 588 1.58 -29.88 -11.65
N ILE A 589 1.61 -29.13 -12.75
CA ILE A 589 1.31 -29.69 -14.08
C ILE A 589 2.46 -30.54 -14.65
N SER A 590 3.70 -30.30 -14.22
CA SER A 590 4.92 -30.97 -14.70
C SER A 590 5.28 -32.27 -13.96
N MET A 591 4.53 -32.69 -12.93
CA MET A 591 4.88 -33.85 -12.09
C MET A 591 5.19 -35.13 -12.89
N ARG A 592 4.54 -35.39 -14.03
CA ARG A 592 4.80 -36.60 -14.85
C ARG A 592 6.02 -36.53 -15.77
N PRO A 593 6.24 -35.49 -16.61
CA PRO A 593 7.50 -35.38 -17.36
C PRO A 593 8.72 -35.36 -16.43
N LEU A 594 8.64 -34.67 -15.28
CA LEU A 594 9.67 -34.71 -14.25
C LEU A 594 9.82 -36.12 -13.63
N GLY A 595 8.72 -36.77 -13.26
CA GLY A 595 8.73 -38.13 -12.72
C GLY A 595 9.32 -39.17 -13.68
N LEU A 596 9.09 -39.04 -14.99
CA LEU A 596 9.70 -39.90 -16.01
C LEU A 596 11.20 -39.62 -16.20
N ILE A 597 11.64 -38.36 -16.09
CA ILE A 597 13.07 -38.02 -16.04
C ILE A 597 13.72 -38.67 -14.82
N VAL A 598 13.15 -38.51 -13.62
CA VAL A 598 13.71 -39.08 -12.39
C VAL A 598 13.73 -40.61 -12.45
N ALA A 599 12.65 -41.25 -12.89
CA ALA A 599 12.52 -42.71 -12.93
C ALA A 599 13.41 -43.41 -13.97
N ARG A 600 13.81 -42.73 -15.07
CA ARG A 600 14.76 -43.27 -16.06
C ARG A 600 16.19 -42.74 -15.87
N GLY A 601 16.35 -41.58 -15.23
CA GLY A 601 17.65 -41.02 -14.85
C GLY A 601 18.30 -41.78 -13.70
N SER A 602 17.52 -42.22 -12.70
CA SER A 602 18.01 -43.10 -11.63
C SER A 602 18.51 -44.45 -12.18
N GLN A 603 17.86 -44.99 -13.21
CA GLN A 603 18.31 -46.20 -13.91
C GLN A 603 19.66 -46.00 -14.62
N PHE A 604 19.93 -44.80 -15.14
CA PHE A 604 21.24 -44.45 -15.71
C PHE A 604 22.32 -44.21 -14.65
N LEU A 605 21.99 -43.60 -13.51
CA LEU A 605 22.95 -43.31 -12.43
C LEU A 605 23.32 -44.56 -11.61
N LEU A 606 22.46 -45.57 -11.54
CA LEU A 606 22.74 -46.84 -10.85
C LEU A 606 23.51 -47.86 -11.71
N ALA A 607 23.53 -47.70 -13.04
CA ALA A 607 24.19 -48.63 -13.94
C ALA A 607 25.71 -48.78 -13.73
N PRO A 608 26.51 -47.71 -13.44
CA PRO A 608 27.96 -47.84 -13.24
C PRO A 608 28.33 -48.54 -11.93
N ILE A 609 27.51 -48.41 -10.89
CA ILE A 609 27.84 -48.84 -9.52
C ILE A 609 27.81 -50.38 -9.39
N LEU A 610 26.92 -51.05 -10.13
CA LEU A 610 26.77 -52.52 -10.10
C LEU A 610 27.85 -53.29 -10.86
N HIS A 611 28.76 -52.60 -11.58
CA HIS A 611 29.74 -53.24 -12.46
C HIS A 611 31.19 -53.26 -11.93
N LEU A 612 31.42 -52.71 -10.73
CA LEU A 612 32.78 -52.45 -10.19
C LEU A 612 33.14 -53.21 -8.90
N SER A 613 32.22 -53.95 -8.27
CA SER A 613 32.46 -54.64 -6.98
C SER A 613 32.64 -56.17 -7.15
N GLY A 614 33.63 -56.58 -7.93
CA GLY A 614 34.02 -57.99 -8.08
C GLY A 614 35.12 -58.42 -7.11
N ALA A 615 34.81 -58.57 -5.81
CA ALA A 615 35.73 -59.13 -4.81
C ALA A 615 34.97 -59.75 -3.62
N SER A 616 35.56 -60.76 -2.97
CA SER A 616 34.90 -61.62 -1.97
C SER A 616 35.44 -61.42 -0.54
N THR A 617 34.57 -61.09 0.42
CA THR A 617 34.77 -61.39 1.85
C THR A 617 33.44 -61.61 2.59
N HIS A 618 33.42 -62.64 3.44
CA HIS A 618 32.39 -62.93 4.45
C HIS A 618 33.01 -62.74 5.86
N PRO A 619 32.25 -62.71 6.97
CA PRO A 619 31.13 -61.79 7.23
C PRO A 619 31.13 -61.25 8.69
N THR A 620 30.81 -59.98 8.92
CA THR A 620 30.50 -59.45 10.27
C THR A 620 29.04 -59.04 10.42
N ARG A 621 28.42 -59.44 11.52
CA ARG A 621 26.96 -59.34 11.75
C ARG A 621 26.52 -57.92 12.12
N ILE A 622 25.81 -57.23 11.22
CA ILE A 622 24.61 -56.46 11.60
C ILE A 622 23.50 -56.79 10.61
N ALA A 623 22.63 -57.71 11.02
CA ALA A 623 21.32 -58.01 10.43
C ALA A 623 20.36 -58.25 11.62
N SER A 624 19.05 -58.04 11.53
CA SER A 624 18.16 -57.74 10.39
C SER A 624 17.24 -56.53 10.76
N ILE A 625 16.24 -56.03 10.02
CA ILE A 625 15.16 -56.68 9.24
C ILE A 625 14.76 -55.79 8.05
N VAL A 626 14.97 -56.28 6.81
CA VAL A 626 14.00 -56.30 5.71
C VAL A 626 14.37 -57.50 4.82
N ASP A 627 13.46 -58.47 4.65
CA ASP A 627 13.68 -59.62 3.75
C ASP A 627 13.38 -59.26 2.27
N SER A 628 14.07 -59.92 1.34
CA SER A 628 14.14 -59.54 -0.08
C SER A 628 13.51 -60.58 -1.03
N SER A 629 12.32 -61.09 -0.69
CA SER A 629 11.64 -62.18 -1.41
C SER A 629 10.41 -61.76 -2.24
N THR A 630 10.54 -60.83 -3.21
CA THR A 630 9.67 -60.82 -4.42
C THR A 630 10.19 -59.92 -5.55
N ARG A 631 10.42 -60.50 -6.75
CA ARG A 631 10.57 -59.73 -8.00
C ARG A 631 9.23 -59.08 -8.37
N ARG A 632 9.21 -57.78 -8.68
CA ARG A 632 8.08 -57.13 -9.39
C ARG A 632 8.51 -56.68 -10.78
N ILE A 633 7.90 -57.28 -11.80
CA ILE A 633 8.02 -56.87 -13.20
C ILE A 633 7.11 -55.63 -13.42
N PRO A 634 7.55 -54.57 -14.11
CA PRO A 634 6.69 -53.43 -14.45
C PRO A 634 5.55 -53.82 -15.40
N ASN A 635 4.31 -53.44 -15.08
CA ASN A 635 3.12 -53.82 -15.85
C ASN A 635 3.02 -53.05 -17.19
N SER A 636 3.13 -53.76 -18.31
CA SER A 636 2.86 -53.27 -19.67
C SER A 636 1.36 -53.19 -20.02
N ASN A 637 0.48 -53.58 -19.11
CA ASN A 637 -0.88 -54.03 -19.43
C ASN A 637 -1.95 -52.94 -19.60
N VAL A 638 -1.66 -51.66 -19.31
CA VAL A 638 -2.64 -50.56 -19.44
C VAL A 638 -3.07 -50.36 -20.90
N GLY A 639 -2.12 -50.41 -21.84
CA GLY A 639 -2.39 -50.21 -23.27
C GLY A 639 -3.15 -51.38 -23.94
N ALA A 640 -3.16 -52.57 -23.32
CA ALA A 640 -3.95 -53.70 -23.80
C ALA A 640 -5.44 -53.53 -23.48
N LEU A 641 -5.77 -53.03 -22.28
CA LEU A 641 -7.15 -52.80 -21.87
C LEU A 641 -7.85 -51.75 -22.74
N THR A 642 -7.15 -50.66 -23.10
CA THR A 642 -7.71 -49.62 -23.98
C THR A 642 -7.95 -50.12 -25.41
N ARG A 643 -7.13 -51.06 -25.91
CA ARG A 643 -7.40 -51.72 -27.21
C ARG A 643 -8.61 -52.65 -27.15
N LEU A 644 -8.72 -53.48 -26.10
CA LEU A 644 -9.87 -54.39 -25.96
C LEU A 644 -11.20 -53.64 -25.84
N VAL A 645 -11.24 -52.52 -25.11
CA VAL A 645 -12.47 -51.72 -24.98
C VAL A 645 -12.86 -51.05 -26.30
N ASN A 646 -11.89 -50.61 -27.12
CA ASN A 646 -12.20 -50.10 -28.47
C ASN A 646 -12.69 -51.22 -29.40
N GLN A 647 -11.98 -52.34 -29.51
CA GLN A 647 -12.40 -53.44 -30.39
C GLN A 647 -13.78 -54.00 -29.99
N SER A 648 -14.08 -54.08 -28.69
CA SER A 648 -15.41 -54.47 -28.19
C SER A 648 -16.52 -53.43 -28.42
N LEU A 649 -16.21 -52.23 -28.90
CA LEU A 649 -17.17 -51.23 -29.37
C LEU A 649 -17.31 -51.26 -30.90
N ASP A 650 -16.23 -51.57 -31.62
CA ASP A 650 -16.24 -51.78 -33.07
C ASP A 650 -17.04 -53.06 -33.44
N ASP A 651 -16.95 -54.12 -32.63
CA ASP A 651 -17.72 -55.38 -32.78
C ASP A 651 -19.24 -55.24 -32.53
N LEU A 652 -19.74 -54.08 -32.06
CA LEU A 652 -21.17 -53.80 -31.84
C LEU A 652 -21.82 -53.06 -33.03
N GLY A 653 -21.47 -53.48 -34.24
CA GLY A 653 -21.73 -52.79 -35.50
C GLY A 653 -23.15 -52.23 -35.69
N LEU A 654 -23.23 -50.89 -35.71
CA LEU A 654 -24.35 -50.11 -36.24
C LEU A 654 -23.87 -49.21 -37.39
N GLU A 655 -23.28 -49.82 -38.42
CA GLU A 655 -23.15 -49.21 -39.74
C GLU A 655 -24.23 -49.77 -40.68
N SER A 656 -24.87 -48.89 -41.44
CA SER A 656 -25.81 -49.27 -42.49
C SER A 656 -25.28 -48.85 -43.85
N THR A 657 -25.10 -49.85 -44.73
CA THR A 657 -24.60 -49.74 -46.11
C THR A 657 -23.09 -49.43 -46.22
N ARG A 658 -22.30 -50.02 -47.14
CA ARG A 658 -22.68 -50.76 -48.36
C ARG A 658 -21.60 -51.76 -48.86
N ASN A 659 -22.06 -52.89 -49.44
CA ASN A 659 -21.40 -53.81 -50.39
C ASN A 659 -20.32 -54.83 -49.92
N ASP A 660 -20.76 -56.10 -49.81
CA ASP A 660 -20.39 -57.23 -50.69
C ASP A 660 -19.07 -58.06 -50.47
N PRO A 661 -18.92 -59.31 -51.02
CA PRO A 661 -19.12 -60.49 -50.16
C PRO A 661 -18.15 -61.70 -50.38
N SER A 662 -18.12 -62.66 -49.43
CA SER A 662 -18.02 -64.11 -49.71
C SER A 662 -18.06 -65.00 -48.43
N ASN A 663 -18.80 -66.12 -48.48
CA ASN A 663 -18.54 -67.46 -47.91
C ASN A 663 -18.09 -67.65 -46.43
N SER A 664 -18.48 -68.70 -45.69
CA SER A 664 -19.52 -69.74 -45.88
C SER A 664 -19.73 -70.53 -44.57
N ALA A 665 -20.90 -71.17 -44.44
CA ALA A 665 -21.43 -71.83 -43.24
C ALA A 665 -20.55 -72.88 -42.52
N ALA A 666 -20.80 -73.02 -41.21
CA ALA A 666 -20.90 -74.32 -40.52
C ALA A 666 -21.88 -74.19 -39.33
N ASP A 667 -22.71 -75.22 -39.10
CA ASP A 667 -23.75 -75.26 -38.06
C ASP A 667 -23.35 -76.24 -36.93
N GLY A 668 -23.99 -76.19 -35.76
CA GLY A 668 -23.74 -77.16 -34.69
C GLY A 668 -24.18 -76.75 -33.28
N SER A 669 -25.29 -77.33 -32.79
CA SER A 669 -25.76 -77.19 -31.41
C SER A 669 -25.57 -78.48 -30.60
N VAL A 670 -25.03 -78.36 -29.37
CA VAL A 670 -24.88 -79.46 -28.39
C VAL A 670 -25.12 -78.88 -26.98
N PRO A 671 -25.87 -79.56 -26.08
CA PRO A 671 -26.34 -78.97 -24.82
C PRO A 671 -25.32 -79.02 -23.65
N VAL A 672 -25.69 -78.32 -22.56
CA VAL A 672 -24.94 -78.24 -21.29
C VAL A 672 -25.10 -79.53 -20.47
N ALA A 673 -24.05 -79.91 -19.73
CA ALA A 673 -24.06 -80.96 -18.71
C ALA A 673 -23.62 -80.38 -17.34
N ASP A 674 -24.06 -81.02 -16.25
CA ASP A 674 -23.81 -80.56 -14.88
C ASP A 674 -22.33 -80.55 -14.46
N VAL A 675 -22.00 -79.68 -13.51
CA VAL A 675 -20.66 -79.44 -12.99
C VAL A 675 -20.67 -79.60 -11.47
N SER A 676 -19.86 -80.53 -10.95
CA SER A 676 -19.83 -80.89 -9.52
C SER A 676 -19.20 -79.83 -8.61
N ASP A 677 -19.45 -79.92 -7.30
CA ASP A 677 -18.98 -78.95 -6.30
C ASP A 677 -17.45 -78.81 -6.24
N GLU A 678 -16.69 -79.86 -6.54
CA GLU A 678 -15.22 -79.78 -6.62
C GLU A 678 -14.76 -78.98 -7.85
N ALA A 679 -15.46 -79.12 -8.98
CA ALA A 679 -15.24 -78.28 -10.15
C ALA A 679 -15.75 -76.85 -9.95
N MET A 680 -16.81 -76.65 -9.16
CA MET A 680 -17.28 -75.34 -8.68
C MET A 680 -16.25 -74.65 -7.78
N ALA A 681 -15.64 -75.40 -6.84
CA ALA A 681 -14.57 -74.92 -5.99
C ALA A 681 -13.31 -74.58 -6.78
N ALA A 682 -12.90 -75.45 -7.73
CA ALA A 682 -11.80 -75.18 -8.65
C ALA A 682 -12.08 -73.94 -9.53
N ALA A 683 -13.32 -73.75 -9.99
CA ALA A 683 -13.72 -72.56 -10.74
C ALA A 683 -13.64 -71.29 -9.86
N LEU A 684 -14.12 -71.32 -8.62
CA LEU A 684 -14.03 -70.19 -7.68
C LEU A 684 -12.58 -69.87 -7.29
N GLN A 685 -11.73 -70.87 -7.12
CA GLN A 685 -10.31 -70.69 -6.84
C GLN A 685 -9.57 -70.16 -8.09
N ALA A 686 -9.94 -70.62 -9.28
CA ALA A 686 -9.48 -70.05 -10.55
C ALA A 686 -9.95 -68.60 -10.75
N VAL A 687 -11.17 -68.23 -10.34
CA VAL A 687 -11.66 -66.84 -10.34
C VAL A 687 -10.80 -65.97 -9.42
N ALA A 688 -10.56 -66.42 -8.18
CA ALA A 688 -9.75 -65.68 -7.22
C ALA A 688 -8.30 -65.49 -7.67
N ILE A 689 -7.69 -66.51 -8.30
CA ILE A 689 -6.33 -66.44 -8.85
C ILE A 689 -6.30 -65.60 -10.13
N ALA A 690 -7.28 -65.75 -11.02
CA ALA A 690 -7.39 -65.01 -12.27
C ALA A 690 -7.79 -63.53 -12.10
N TRP A 691 -8.24 -63.09 -10.91
CA TRP A 691 -8.46 -61.67 -10.65
C TRP A 691 -7.15 -60.85 -10.65
N ARG A 692 -5.97 -61.51 -10.62
CA ARG A 692 -4.68 -60.86 -10.95
C ARG A 692 -4.43 -60.68 -12.47
N GLY A 693 -5.34 -61.16 -13.34
CA GLY A 693 -5.23 -61.13 -14.81
C GLY A 693 -6.57 -60.89 -15.51
N ILE A 694 -6.99 -59.62 -15.59
CA ILE A 694 -8.29 -59.19 -16.13
C ILE A 694 -8.38 -59.40 -17.65
N GLY A 695 -8.70 -60.63 -18.08
CA GLY A 695 -8.81 -60.95 -19.51
C GLY A 695 -9.47 -62.28 -19.90
N LYS A 696 -9.71 -63.21 -18.95
CA LYS A 696 -10.40 -64.48 -19.22
C LYS A 696 -11.83 -64.51 -18.65
N LEU A 697 -12.03 -64.06 -17.42
CA LEU A 697 -13.34 -64.10 -16.74
C LEU A 697 -14.44 -63.31 -17.49
N ILE A 698 -14.13 -62.10 -17.96
CA ILE A 698 -15.08 -61.24 -18.70
C ILE A 698 -15.56 -61.94 -20.00
N ARG A 699 -14.70 -62.71 -20.67
CA ARG A 699 -15.07 -63.49 -21.86
C ARG A 699 -15.98 -64.68 -21.54
N GLN A 700 -15.95 -65.21 -20.32
CA GLN A 700 -16.81 -66.31 -19.89
C GLN A 700 -18.14 -65.81 -19.29
N SER A 701 -18.15 -64.70 -18.54
CA SER A 701 -19.40 -64.14 -18.00
C SER A 701 -20.33 -63.60 -19.09
N VAL A 702 -19.77 -63.00 -20.16
CA VAL A 702 -20.53 -62.56 -21.35
C VAL A 702 -21.09 -63.77 -22.13
N ALA A 703 -20.34 -64.88 -22.20
CA ALA A 703 -20.81 -66.11 -22.85
C ALA A 703 -21.97 -66.79 -22.10
N CYS A 704 -21.97 -66.73 -20.76
CA CYS A 704 -22.95 -67.45 -19.93
C CYS A 704 -24.18 -66.63 -19.46
N ARG A 705 -24.36 -65.38 -19.93
CA ARG A 705 -25.54 -64.52 -19.67
C ARG A 705 -25.98 -64.40 -18.19
N MET A 706 -25.06 -64.49 -17.21
CA MET A 706 -25.42 -64.36 -15.80
C MET A 706 -25.71 -62.90 -15.38
N PRO A 707 -26.82 -62.62 -14.67
CA PRO A 707 -27.09 -61.29 -14.13
C PRO A 707 -26.19 -60.98 -12.93
N VAL A 708 -25.51 -59.83 -12.97
CA VAL A 708 -24.66 -59.33 -11.87
C VAL A 708 -24.99 -57.86 -11.64
N LEU A 709 -25.25 -57.47 -10.39
CA LEU A 709 -25.52 -56.08 -10.01
C LEU A 709 -24.30 -55.48 -9.31
N VAL A 710 -23.85 -54.30 -9.74
CA VAL A 710 -22.65 -53.62 -9.23
C VAL A 710 -22.98 -52.16 -8.92
N GLY A 711 -22.58 -51.67 -7.75
CA GLY A 711 -22.80 -50.29 -7.31
C GLY A 711 -21.70 -49.78 -6.39
N THR A 712 -21.38 -48.49 -6.50
CA THR A 712 -20.38 -47.81 -5.66
C THR A 712 -21.08 -46.79 -4.77
N HIS A 713 -20.95 -46.97 -3.45
CA HIS A 713 -21.73 -46.28 -2.44
C HIS A 713 -20.82 -45.64 -1.38
N MET A 714 -21.37 -44.73 -0.57
CA MET A 714 -20.65 -44.19 0.59
C MET A 714 -21.21 -44.77 1.89
N GLY A 715 -20.33 -45.28 2.74
CA GLY A 715 -20.65 -45.78 4.08
C GLY A 715 -20.06 -44.88 5.17
N ARG A 716 -20.75 -44.79 6.31
CA ARG A 716 -20.30 -44.09 7.52
C ARG A 716 -19.78 -45.11 8.54
N ARG A 717 -18.69 -44.78 9.23
CA ARG A 717 -18.00 -45.65 10.21
C ARG A 717 -18.00 -45.00 11.60
N ASP A 718 -17.99 -45.80 12.65
CA ASP A 718 -18.14 -45.30 14.03
C ASP A 718 -16.94 -44.52 14.58
N ALA A 719 -17.24 -43.59 15.47
CA ALA A 719 -16.39 -42.44 15.79
C ALA A 719 -15.26 -42.72 16.80
N ARG A 720 -14.23 -43.48 16.40
CA ARG A 720 -12.97 -43.65 17.17
C ARG A 720 -11.67 -43.42 16.39
N ALA A 721 -11.73 -42.85 15.19
CA ALA A 721 -10.55 -42.44 14.40
C ALA A 721 -10.48 -40.91 14.28
N TRP A 722 -9.29 -40.32 14.45
CA TRP A 722 -9.08 -38.88 14.70
C TRP A 722 -8.59 -38.05 13.50
N TRP A 723 -8.96 -38.41 12.26
CA TRP A 723 -8.54 -37.68 11.06
C TRP A 723 -9.69 -37.49 10.05
N TRP A 724 -9.59 -36.47 9.18
CA TRP A 724 -10.72 -35.84 8.47
C TRP A 724 -11.26 -36.59 7.23
N THR A 725 -11.95 -37.74 7.41
CA THR A 725 -12.99 -38.21 6.45
C THR A 725 -14.03 -39.10 7.15
N PRO A 726 -15.28 -38.66 7.35
CA PRO A 726 -16.34 -39.49 7.97
C PRO A 726 -17.09 -40.43 7.00
N TRP A 727 -16.64 -40.55 5.75
CA TRP A 727 -17.27 -41.36 4.69
C TRP A 727 -16.22 -42.14 3.90
N GLN A 728 -16.42 -43.44 3.72
CA GLN A 728 -15.59 -44.32 2.88
C GLN A 728 -16.36 -44.83 1.66
N ALA A 729 -15.66 -45.08 0.55
CA ALA A 729 -16.25 -45.60 -0.68
C ALA A 729 -16.27 -47.14 -0.66
N VAL A 730 -17.46 -47.72 -0.66
CA VAL A 730 -17.72 -49.16 -0.59
C VAL A 730 -18.31 -49.61 -1.91
N SER A 731 -17.74 -50.66 -2.53
CA SER A 731 -18.32 -51.26 -3.74
C SER A 731 -19.10 -52.52 -3.38
N LEU A 732 -20.36 -52.57 -3.77
CA LEU A 732 -21.24 -53.74 -3.64
C LEU A 732 -21.28 -54.50 -4.97
N VAL A 733 -21.11 -55.82 -4.89
CA VAL A 733 -21.30 -56.73 -6.02
C VAL A 733 -22.23 -57.86 -5.57
N LEU A 734 -23.42 -57.92 -6.17
CA LEU A 734 -24.41 -58.98 -5.92
C LEU A 734 -24.46 -59.92 -7.13
N ILE A 735 -24.19 -61.21 -6.88
CA ILE A 735 -24.27 -62.27 -7.88
C ILE A 735 -25.47 -63.14 -7.52
N THR A 736 -26.63 -62.83 -8.10
CA THR A 736 -27.91 -63.42 -7.71
C THR A 736 -28.00 -64.94 -7.89
N PRO A 737 -27.47 -65.60 -8.95
CA PRO A 737 -27.53 -67.06 -9.06
C PRO A 737 -26.57 -67.82 -8.12
N LEU A 738 -25.70 -67.12 -7.37
CA LEU A 738 -24.74 -67.70 -6.43
C LEU A 738 -24.98 -67.28 -4.98
N GLN A 739 -26.13 -66.66 -4.67
CA GLN A 739 -26.49 -66.06 -3.37
C GLN A 739 -25.29 -65.41 -2.64
N THR A 740 -24.48 -64.66 -3.40
CA THR A 740 -23.21 -64.10 -2.92
C THR A 740 -23.25 -62.57 -3.00
N LEU A 741 -23.00 -61.93 -1.86
CA LEU A 741 -22.78 -60.48 -1.75
C LEU A 741 -21.32 -60.23 -1.39
N LEU A 742 -20.61 -59.53 -2.29
CA LEU A 742 -19.28 -58.99 -2.03
C LEU A 742 -19.36 -57.55 -1.54
N VAL A 743 -18.70 -57.27 -0.43
CA VAL A 743 -18.48 -55.92 0.10
C VAL A 743 -16.99 -55.61 0.02
N LEU A 744 -16.63 -54.70 -0.88
CA LEU A 744 -15.26 -54.25 -1.11
C LEU A 744 -15.06 -52.89 -0.45
N ASP A 745 -14.36 -52.87 0.69
CA ASP A 745 -13.86 -51.63 1.32
C ASP A 745 -12.51 -51.24 0.69
N CYS A 746 -12.32 -49.94 0.47
CA CYS A 746 -11.15 -49.35 -0.18
C CYS A 746 -10.54 -48.27 0.73
N ASP A 747 -9.98 -48.69 1.86
CA ASP A 747 -9.11 -47.84 2.68
C ASP A 747 -7.78 -47.58 1.92
N PRO A 748 -7.47 -46.33 1.54
CA PRO A 748 -6.30 -46.03 0.71
C PRO A 748 -4.96 -46.13 1.45
N TRP A 749 -4.95 -46.38 2.77
CA TRP A 749 -3.73 -46.48 3.58
C TRP A 749 -3.52 -47.85 4.25
N ALA A 750 -4.48 -48.78 4.13
CA ALA A 750 -4.33 -50.14 4.64
C ALA A 750 -3.42 -51.00 3.75
N THR A 751 -2.41 -51.67 4.35
CA THR A 751 -1.45 -52.54 3.62
C THR A 751 -2.03 -53.89 3.18
N ARG A 752 -3.29 -54.19 3.55
CA ARG A 752 -4.12 -55.28 3.02
C ARG A 752 -5.55 -54.77 2.87
N PRO A 753 -6.25 -55.03 1.75
CA PRO A 753 -7.65 -54.64 1.64
C PRO A 753 -8.53 -55.58 2.49
N HIS A 754 -9.56 -55.01 3.13
CA HIS A 754 -10.59 -55.80 3.79
C HIS A 754 -11.67 -56.18 2.77
N HIS A 755 -11.86 -57.48 2.55
CA HIS A 755 -12.88 -58.03 1.67
C HIS A 755 -13.81 -58.90 2.50
N HIS A 756 -15.09 -58.52 2.57
CA HIS A 756 -16.12 -59.35 3.20
C HIS A 756 -16.94 -60.03 2.11
N VAL A 757 -16.93 -61.36 2.12
CA VAL A 757 -17.67 -62.22 1.20
C VAL A 757 -18.72 -62.95 2.03
N PHE A 758 -19.99 -62.70 1.75
CA PHE A 758 -21.11 -63.38 2.41
C PHE A 758 -21.74 -64.40 1.47
N ARG A 759 -22.11 -65.56 2.03
CA ARG A 759 -22.77 -66.69 1.37
C ARG A 759 -23.79 -67.32 2.33
N ASP A 760 -24.72 -68.07 1.76
CA ASP A 760 -25.78 -69.00 2.21
C ASP A 760 -26.01 -69.33 3.71
N THR A 761 -25.01 -69.20 4.59
CA THR A 761 -25.09 -69.53 6.03
C THR A 761 -25.22 -68.31 6.96
N VAL A 762 -25.25 -67.10 6.41
CA VAL A 762 -25.42 -65.82 7.14
C VAL A 762 -26.72 -65.16 6.72
N SER A 763 -27.62 -64.85 7.66
CA SER A 763 -28.79 -64.03 7.31
C SER A 763 -28.38 -62.57 7.13
N ILE A 764 -28.55 -62.10 5.89
CA ILE A 764 -28.34 -60.72 5.47
C ILE A 764 -29.72 -60.06 5.36
N ASP A 765 -29.92 -58.95 6.06
CA ASP A 765 -31.15 -58.16 6.02
C ASP A 765 -30.82 -56.73 5.56
N ALA A 766 -31.65 -56.17 4.69
CA ALA A 766 -31.47 -54.85 4.09
C ALA A 766 -32.73 -54.03 4.33
N ARG A 767 -32.72 -53.19 5.36
CA ARG A 767 -33.90 -52.44 5.81
C ARG A 767 -33.84 -50.96 5.43
N ALA A 768 -34.98 -50.41 5.04
CA ALA A 768 -35.16 -48.97 5.02
C ALA A 768 -35.11 -48.42 6.45
N VAL A 769 -34.36 -47.33 6.67
CA VAL A 769 -34.26 -46.69 7.98
C VAL A 769 -35.50 -45.83 8.22
N ALA A 770 -36.22 -46.08 9.31
CA ALA A 770 -37.26 -45.18 9.79
C ALA A 770 -36.62 -43.98 10.53
N PRO A 771 -37.17 -42.76 10.41
CA PRO A 771 -36.53 -41.58 10.98
C PRO A 771 -36.65 -41.53 12.51
N GLU A 772 -35.50 -41.55 13.19
CA GLU A 772 -35.41 -40.93 14.51
C GLU A 772 -35.54 -39.40 14.39
N SER A 773 -35.91 -38.74 15.48
CA SER A 773 -36.50 -37.40 15.46
C SER A 773 -35.55 -36.28 15.00
N GLY A 774 -36.04 -35.43 14.09
CA GLY A 774 -35.61 -34.02 14.04
C GLY A 774 -34.95 -33.48 12.77
N THR A 775 -34.80 -34.23 11.67
CA THR A 775 -34.25 -33.69 10.41
C THR A 775 -35.04 -34.09 9.16
N PRO A 776 -35.13 -33.21 8.13
CA PRO A 776 -35.86 -33.49 6.89
C PRO A 776 -35.08 -34.43 5.94
N LEU A 777 -35.82 -35.12 5.06
CA LEU A 777 -35.31 -36.26 4.30
C LEU A 777 -34.20 -35.92 3.27
N THR A 778 -33.24 -36.84 3.16
CA THR A 778 -32.89 -37.39 1.83
C THR A 778 -33.15 -38.90 1.83
N GLN A 779 -34.09 -39.36 1.00
CA GLN A 779 -34.72 -40.69 1.10
C GLN A 779 -33.88 -41.82 0.45
N ALA A 780 -32.54 -41.70 0.53
CA ALA A 780 -31.58 -42.44 -0.30
C ALA A 780 -30.55 -43.25 0.51
N GLN A 781 -30.91 -43.73 1.70
CA GLN A 781 -30.07 -44.58 2.55
C GLN A 781 -30.79 -45.88 2.91
N PHE A 782 -30.02 -46.94 3.15
CA PHE A 782 -30.52 -48.20 3.73
C PHE A 782 -29.52 -48.77 4.74
N LEU A 783 -30.01 -49.57 5.68
CA LEU A 783 -29.19 -50.29 6.66
C LEU A 783 -28.98 -51.72 6.19
N LEU A 784 -27.73 -52.12 5.99
CA LEU A 784 -27.35 -53.51 5.77
C LEU A 784 -26.96 -54.13 7.12
N VAL A 785 -27.62 -55.22 7.51
CA VAL A 785 -27.38 -55.95 8.76
C VAL A 785 -26.97 -57.39 8.41
N THR A 786 -25.90 -57.88 9.04
CA THR A 786 -25.40 -59.24 8.85
C THR A 786 -25.33 -59.97 10.19
N HIS A 787 -26.11 -61.05 10.34
CA HIS A 787 -26.12 -61.88 11.53
C HIS A 787 -25.17 -63.08 11.37
N ALA A 788 -23.93 -62.91 11.83
CA ALA A 788 -22.99 -64.02 12.00
C ALA A 788 -23.32 -64.84 13.26
N LEU A 789 -22.80 -66.07 13.35
CA LEU A 789 -22.93 -66.97 14.52
C LEU A 789 -22.06 -66.55 15.72
N SER A 790 -22.02 -65.26 16.05
CA SER A 790 -21.22 -64.66 17.13
C SER A 790 -21.97 -63.43 17.68
N PRO A 791 -21.85 -63.07 18.98
CA PRO A 791 -22.98 -62.50 19.75
C PRO A 791 -23.28 -61.00 19.53
N ALA A 792 -22.81 -60.38 18.44
CA ALA A 792 -23.17 -59.00 18.08
C ALA A 792 -23.32 -58.88 16.54
N PRO A 793 -24.50 -58.43 16.03
CA PRO A 793 -24.67 -58.22 14.59
C PRO A 793 -23.88 -56.99 14.13
N HIS A 794 -23.25 -57.07 12.96
CA HIS A 794 -22.72 -55.89 12.28
C HIS A 794 -23.81 -55.23 11.45
N ALA A 795 -23.92 -53.90 11.57
CA ALA A 795 -24.86 -53.07 10.85
C ALA A 795 -24.11 -51.89 10.20
N THR A 796 -24.38 -51.60 8.93
CA THR A 796 -23.74 -50.52 8.17
C THR A 796 -24.78 -49.70 7.43
N VAL A 797 -24.75 -48.37 7.60
CA VAL A 797 -25.60 -47.45 6.81
C VAL A 797 -24.93 -47.18 5.47
N ILE A 798 -25.65 -47.47 4.38
CA ILE A 798 -25.18 -47.33 3.01
C ILE A 798 -25.97 -46.22 2.31
N GLN A 799 -25.27 -45.24 1.74
CA GLN A 799 -25.87 -44.13 1.01
C GLN A 799 -25.82 -44.35 -0.51
N CYS A 800 -27.00 -44.25 -1.11
CA CYS A 800 -27.27 -44.33 -2.54
C CYS A 800 -27.41 -42.94 -3.17
N ARG A 801 -27.45 -42.89 -4.50
CA ARG A 801 -27.68 -41.68 -5.29
C ARG A 801 -29.11 -41.14 -5.13
N ASP A 802 -30.10 -42.03 -5.07
CA ASP A 802 -31.51 -41.66 -4.93
C ASP A 802 -32.37 -42.79 -4.30
N ALA A 803 -33.63 -42.45 -3.99
CA ALA A 803 -34.60 -43.33 -3.35
C ALA A 803 -35.10 -44.50 -4.23
N THR A 804 -34.88 -44.46 -5.54
CA THR A 804 -35.21 -45.55 -6.48
C THR A 804 -34.06 -46.54 -6.60
N GLU A 805 -32.82 -46.08 -6.45
CA GLU A 805 -31.63 -46.92 -6.36
C GLU A 805 -31.61 -47.67 -5.02
N ALA A 806 -31.84 -46.97 -3.89
CA ALA A 806 -31.93 -47.61 -2.57
C ALA A 806 -33.02 -48.71 -2.52
N ARG A 807 -34.21 -48.44 -3.07
CA ARG A 807 -35.29 -49.44 -3.17
C ARG A 807 -34.93 -50.61 -4.09
N ARG A 808 -34.19 -50.39 -5.18
CA ARG A 808 -33.70 -51.48 -6.05
C ARG A 808 -32.68 -52.37 -5.34
N TRP A 809 -31.75 -51.82 -4.57
CA TRP A 809 -30.81 -52.61 -3.77
C TRP A 809 -31.48 -53.37 -2.62
N ILE A 810 -32.37 -52.72 -1.86
CA ILE A 810 -33.19 -53.40 -0.84
C ILE A 810 -33.96 -54.57 -1.46
N HIS A 811 -34.63 -54.36 -2.59
CA HIS A 811 -35.41 -55.41 -3.25
C HIS A 811 -34.51 -56.54 -3.77
N ALA A 812 -33.40 -56.23 -4.47
CA ALA A 812 -32.50 -57.25 -5.01
C ALA A 812 -31.81 -58.08 -3.92
N ILE A 813 -31.40 -57.47 -2.80
CA ILE A 813 -30.80 -58.21 -1.68
C ILE A 813 -31.87 -59.07 -1.00
N SER A 814 -33.03 -58.51 -0.66
CA SER A 814 -34.10 -59.27 0.02
C SER A 814 -34.65 -60.43 -0.85
N THR A 815 -34.81 -60.27 -2.16
CA THR A 815 -35.24 -61.40 -3.02
C THR A 815 -34.16 -62.46 -3.23
N THR A 816 -32.87 -62.09 -3.17
CA THR A 816 -31.77 -63.05 -3.34
C THR A 816 -31.56 -63.93 -2.10
N PHE A 817 -31.77 -63.39 -0.89
CA PHE A 817 -31.42 -64.06 0.37
C PHE A 817 -32.61 -64.61 1.18
N VAL A 818 -33.87 -64.44 0.73
CA VAL A 818 -35.07 -64.90 1.45
C VAL A 818 -35.69 -66.15 0.79
N THR A 819 -34.92 -67.24 0.73
CA THR A 819 -35.43 -68.58 0.34
C THR A 819 -34.89 -69.73 1.20
N SER A 820 -34.83 -69.57 2.53
CA SER A 820 -34.35 -70.61 3.46
C SER A 820 -35.33 -70.94 4.61
N LYS A 821 -36.64 -70.92 4.34
CA LYS A 821 -37.67 -71.48 5.24
C LYS A 821 -38.91 -71.96 4.49
N SER A 822 -39.05 -73.27 4.32
CA SER A 822 -40.26 -73.90 3.78
C SER A 822 -40.62 -75.19 4.52
N ARG A 823 -41.87 -75.25 5.01
CA ARG A 823 -42.68 -76.46 5.32
C ARG A 823 -42.09 -77.56 6.23
N ALA A 824 -42.44 -77.49 7.52
CA ALA A 824 -43.23 -78.52 8.20
C ALA A 824 -44.15 -77.77 9.20
N SER A 825 -45.48 -77.76 9.02
CA SER A 825 -46.48 -78.79 9.37
C SER A 825 -46.89 -78.71 10.85
N PRO A 826 -48.19 -78.66 11.19
CA PRO A 826 -48.66 -78.41 12.56
C PRO A 826 -48.76 -79.67 13.41
N ASP A 827 -48.54 -79.56 14.73
CA ASP A 827 -49.56 -79.90 15.76
C ASP A 827 -49.05 -79.68 17.20
N ALA A 828 -50.01 -79.65 18.14
CA ALA A 828 -49.88 -79.84 19.60
C ALA A 828 -49.05 -78.86 20.47
N GLY A 829 -49.61 -78.52 21.64
CA GLY A 829 -48.82 -78.20 22.85
C GLY A 829 -48.71 -76.73 23.28
N SER A 830 -49.73 -76.21 23.98
CA SER A 830 -49.53 -75.10 24.95
C SER A 830 -49.08 -75.68 26.30
N PRO A 831 -48.33 -74.95 27.16
CA PRO A 831 -49.01 -74.02 28.07
C PRO A 831 -48.26 -72.71 28.48
N ALA A 832 -49.09 -71.73 28.88
CA ALA A 832 -48.91 -70.67 29.90
C ALA A 832 -47.53 -70.28 30.51
N MET A 833 -47.20 -68.97 30.43
CA MET A 833 -47.23 -67.94 31.52
C MET A 833 -46.90 -68.29 33.00
N PRO A 834 -46.57 -67.30 33.91
CA PRO A 834 -46.15 -65.89 33.72
C PRO A 834 -44.89 -65.47 34.57
N PRO A 835 -44.90 -64.47 35.51
CA PRO A 835 -44.32 -63.11 35.36
C PRO A 835 -43.09 -62.81 36.26
N ALA A 836 -42.47 -61.61 36.21
CA ALA A 836 -42.61 -60.51 37.21
C ALA A 836 -41.79 -59.27 36.74
N VAL A 837 -42.29 -58.00 36.74
CA VAL A 837 -42.46 -57.03 37.87
C VAL A 837 -41.11 -56.65 38.53
N THR A 838 -40.59 -55.41 38.41
CA THR A 838 -41.01 -54.15 39.09
C THR A 838 -40.96 -52.91 38.17
N ARG A 839 -41.90 -51.94 38.19
CA ARG A 839 -42.15 -50.83 39.16
C ARG A 839 -40.92 -49.89 39.35
N TRP A 840 -41.00 -48.54 39.30
CA TRP A 840 -42.16 -47.62 39.36
C TRP A 840 -41.80 -46.15 39.01
N ARG A 841 -42.80 -45.33 38.61
CA ARG A 841 -42.84 -43.84 38.52
C ARG A 841 -41.86 -43.15 37.54
N SER A 842 -42.19 -42.06 36.84
CA SER A 842 -43.43 -41.26 36.71
C SER A 842 -43.47 -40.68 35.27
N SER A 843 -44.54 -40.73 34.47
CA SER A 843 -45.93 -40.25 34.64
C SER A 843 -46.01 -38.72 34.83
N VAL A 844 -46.81 -37.93 34.10
CA VAL A 844 -48.04 -38.18 33.31
C VAL A 844 -48.03 -37.36 32.00
N SER A 845 -48.84 -37.75 31.00
CA SER A 845 -48.99 -37.04 29.70
C SER A 845 -50.40 -36.38 29.54
N PRO A 846 -51.10 -36.30 28.38
CA PRO A 846 -51.86 -35.09 28.03
C PRO A 846 -53.41 -35.21 28.09
N THR A 847 -54.11 -34.09 27.86
CA THR A 847 -55.48 -34.03 27.30
C THR A 847 -55.72 -32.76 26.46
N ASP A 848 -56.01 -32.96 25.17
CA ASP A 848 -57.16 -32.46 24.36
C ASP A 848 -58.15 -31.39 24.89
N PRO A 849 -59.00 -30.76 24.03
CA PRO A 849 -58.88 -30.48 22.58
C PRO A 849 -59.33 -29.04 22.20
N ALA A 850 -59.59 -28.75 20.91
CA ALA A 850 -59.84 -27.39 20.39
C ALA A 850 -61.31 -27.03 20.06
N ARG A 851 -61.71 -25.75 20.27
CA ARG A 851 -62.58 -24.93 19.36
C ARG A 851 -62.85 -23.49 19.85
N GLY A 852 -63.14 -22.58 18.89
CA GLY A 852 -63.64 -21.21 19.08
C GLY A 852 -62.56 -20.14 18.81
N LEU A 853 -62.59 -19.29 17.77
CA LEU A 853 -63.57 -18.31 17.24
C LEU A 853 -63.56 -16.94 17.96
N LEU A 854 -63.07 -15.92 17.22
CA LEU A 854 -63.17 -14.46 17.49
C LEU A 854 -62.46 -13.99 18.78
N GLY A 855 -61.86 -12.80 18.87
CA GLY A 855 -61.71 -11.70 17.92
C GLY A 855 -61.93 -10.37 18.65
N GLY A 856 -60.90 -9.51 18.75
CA GLY A 856 -61.04 -8.19 19.41
C GLY A 856 -59.78 -7.67 20.12
N SER A 857 -59.14 -6.69 19.49
CA SER A 857 -58.61 -5.42 20.06
C SER A 857 -58.23 -5.26 21.56
N GLN A 858 -57.08 -4.59 21.75
CA GLN A 858 -56.77 -3.54 22.75
C GLN A 858 -56.40 -3.87 24.23
N ALA A 859 -55.09 -3.69 24.49
CA ALA A 859 -54.51 -2.65 25.38
C ALA A 859 -54.48 -2.78 26.93
N ALA A 860 -53.60 -1.92 27.51
CA ALA A 860 -53.48 -1.46 28.91
C ALA A 860 -52.78 -2.35 29.98
N GLY A 861 -52.17 -1.68 30.98
CA GLY A 861 -51.52 -2.24 32.19
C GLY A 861 -50.01 -2.51 32.04
N THR A 862 -49.01 -1.89 32.69
CA THR A 862 -48.83 -1.30 34.05
C THR A 862 -49.09 -2.29 35.19
N ALA A 863 -48.30 -2.42 36.26
CA ALA A 863 -47.04 -1.79 36.71
C ALA A 863 -46.25 -2.85 37.56
N ARG A 864 -45.19 -2.66 38.37
CA ARG A 864 -44.34 -1.59 39.00
C ARG A 864 -43.01 -2.32 39.38
N ASN A 865 -41.84 -1.77 39.67
CA ASN A 865 -41.24 -0.41 39.71
C ASN A 865 -39.76 -0.58 39.22
N ALA A 866 -38.68 0.17 39.53
CA ALA A 866 -38.36 1.33 40.36
C ALA A 866 -37.15 2.09 39.73
N SER A 867 -37.14 3.42 39.69
CA SER A 867 -36.37 4.38 40.52
C SER A 867 -34.82 4.28 40.52
N ASP A 868 -34.05 5.34 40.22
CA ASP A 868 -34.44 6.72 39.83
C ASP A 868 -33.26 7.56 39.26
N VAL A 869 -33.59 8.59 38.44
CA VAL A 869 -33.03 9.98 38.38
C VAL A 869 -31.52 10.20 38.14
N ASP A 870 -31.04 11.10 37.26
CA ASP A 870 -31.65 11.99 36.24
C ASP A 870 -30.65 12.17 35.07
N ALA A 871 -31.04 12.26 33.78
CA ALA A 871 -31.41 13.48 33.02
C ALA A 871 -30.37 14.63 33.06
N GLY A 872 -29.92 15.23 31.94
CA GLY A 872 -30.16 15.06 30.49
C GLY A 872 -29.23 16.01 29.71
N LYS A 873 -29.44 16.47 28.45
CA LYS A 873 -30.43 16.20 27.37
C LYS A 873 -29.93 16.91 26.08
N GLY A 874 -30.25 16.42 24.87
CA GLY A 874 -29.83 17.04 23.58
C GLY A 874 -28.43 16.56 23.12
N ARG A 875 -28.17 15.91 21.97
CA ARG A 875 -28.86 15.69 20.67
C ARG A 875 -28.90 16.88 19.69
N ASN A 876 -28.11 16.74 18.61
CA ASN A 876 -28.33 17.11 17.19
C ASN A 876 -28.65 18.60 16.88
N ALA A 877 -28.16 19.29 15.83
CA ALA A 877 -27.90 18.90 14.44
C ALA A 877 -27.26 20.10 13.65
N GLU A 878 -26.90 19.85 12.39
CA GLU A 878 -26.96 20.77 11.24
C GLU A 878 -26.13 22.08 11.14
N SER A 879 -25.20 22.04 10.17
CA SER A 879 -24.97 23.06 9.12
C SER A 879 -24.15 24.32 9.42
N GLY A 880 -23.51 24.84 8.36
CA GLY A 880 -23.14 26.26 8.24
C GLY A 880 -21.67 26.55 7.93
N LEU A 881 -21.36 26.68 6.62
CA LEU A 881 -20.13 27.23 6.01
C LEU A 881 -18.87 26.33 5.99
#